data_AF-A0AAD5QCL1-F1
#
_entry.id   AF-A0AAD5QCL1-F1
#
_cell.length_a   1.000
_cell.length_b   1.000
_cell.length_c   1.000
_cell.angle_alpha   90.00
_cell.angle_beta   90.00
_cell.angle_gamma   90.00
#
_symmetry.space_group_name_H-M   'P 1'
#
loop_
_entity.id
_entity.type
_entity.pdbx_description
1 polymer ?
#
loop_
_entity_poly.entity_id
_entity_poly.type
_entity_poly.pdbx_seq_one_letter_code
_entity_poly.pdbx_strand_id
1 'polypeptide(L)'
;MTWTTSTRSVLVLKADDDTYRDAFTRAATATSPDAPGFDVHFADVLTFEYVNAEELRANLLRLHEFSAVLVTSPRAGIAIQRVLATLDESSRNTVLSVLRDHVTVISVGKATSREIEALGVSCVGDHCGSADVLSAWLHDSNHLPESCRAKPTLFLCGDKRRDTMPESFHSRGLGFQELKVYQTCAVADFRLPEKCPTAREMVCKFLAAAALVAMAALQPGAQACTMIAAGRNATSDGSTLMAHTDDAGGGAADLRLVHVPAQDHAKGSKRAVYNFFGGYPRLVTKERGPIYEPKDDSEKTMTPLGFVPQVEHTYAYWDQDYGLMNEVQLSIAESTCGARTVGWPSDVPYGYNMFGIAELSKVALERCDSARCAVKTMGALAVEHGFFSEDSGDPARPGYMNSAESLGIADKYGEVWVFHVMTGKNNASAIWAAQRVPDDHVTVIANGFTIREMDLSNEDAFLASPNVTALAQEMGWWSPSMGPFDFTAAYGYRDKDPIRPLYVGRRVWRVFDVVAPSLQLDSRLGSPSDYPTYPFSVRPDTPVTVETIMNLLRDYYQGTPFDLSKGVGAGPFGAPIRWDGSAKNVTGGWERPISMFRTVYSFVLQSRGYLADAVGGVMWYGQGTPHGTVYVPFSCAQTEVPESYLLGKQSEFSQESAWWAFDFVNNWSLLRFDEISKDVRAKIAVLQTEAFALRKRIEQHVVGMNDTSAVASYVQTQSNDFASSVVARWWQFAWQLVAKFTDGYITTGENPEDMKTLGYPAWWLQAVEFSKWPGDSFTPRDDVRQEMNPQWTANLQGASQVHVSSAASSAGSDASSSGGFSILQVGSGLVCGVLIGAGAMYLHERRRHEGYRPIV
;
A
#
# COMPACT_ATOMS: atom_id res chain seq x y z
N MET A 1 36.43 26.68 -6.21
CA MET A 1 37.28 25.58 -5.72
C MET A 1 37.24 24.47 -6.75
N THR A 2 38.40 24.12 -7.31
CA THR A 2 38.60 23.00 -8.23
C THR A 2 38.39 21.67 -7.49
N TRP A 3 37.39 20.89 -7.88
CA TRP A 3 37.17 19.55 -7.33
C TRP A 3 38.19 18.58 -7.94
N THR A 4 39.21 18.24 -7.16
CA THR A 4 40.11 17.12 -7.47
C THR A 4 39.34 15.81 -7.36
N THR A 5 39.48 14.96 -8.37
CA THR A 5 38.97 13.58 -8.45
C THR A 5 39.42 12.77 -7.23
N SER A 6 38.56 12.67 -6.22
CA SER A 6 38.81 11.84 -5.03
C SER A 6 38.24 10.44 -5.25
N THR A 7 39.07 9.43 -5.01
CA THR A 7 38.73 8.02 -4.91
C THR A 7 37.60 7.83 -3.89
N ARG A 8 36.59 7.02 -4.20
CA ARG A 8 35.42 6.81 -3.34
C ARG A 8 35.67 5.60 -2.45
N SER A 9 35.63 5.73 -1.13
CA SER A 9 35.79 4.60 -0.21
C SER A 9 34.46 3.90 0.08
N VAL A 10 34.47 2.57 0.15
CA VAL A 10 33.31 1.72 0.47
C VAL A 10 33.66 0.84 1.66
N LEU A 11 32.82 0.84 2.71
CA LEU A 11 32.95 -0.10 3.82
C LEU A 11 31.91 -1.22 3.67
N VAL A 12 32.37 -2.45 3.58
CA VAL A 12 31.54 -3.66 3.51
C VAL A 12 31.50 -4.30 4.90
N LEU A 13 30.30 -4.39 5.48
CA LEU A 13 30.05 -5.01 6.78
C LEU A 13 29.99 -6.54 6.65
N LYS A 14 31.16 -7.12 6.37
CA LYS A 14 31.39 -8.55 6.17
C LYS A 14 32.87 -8.83 6.39
N ALA A 15 33.20 -10.11 6.61
CA ALA A 15 34.57 -10.60 6.47
C ALA A 15 35.14 -10.25 5.09
N ASP A 16 36.45 -10.00 5.07
CA ASP A 16 37.19 -9.67 3.85
C ASP A 16 37.00 -10.77 2.79
N ASP A 17 36.61 -10.34 1.59
CA ASP A 17 36.23 -11.24 0.50
C ASP A 17 36.57 -10.58 -0.85
N ASP A 18 37.60 -11.12 -1.50
CA ASP A 18 38.11 -10.66 -2.80
C ASP A 18 37.03 -10.67 -3.88
N THR A 19 36.02 -11.54 -3.80
CA THR A 19 34.91 -11.58 -4.74
C THR A 19 34.14 -10.26 -4.75
N TYR A 20 33.94 -9.67 -3.57
CA TYR A 20 33.24 -8.40 -3.42
C TYR A 20 34.16 -7.24 -3.80
N ARG A 21 35.43 -7.31 -3.44
CA ARG A 21 36.46 -6.35 -3.84
C ARG A 21 36.53 -6.23 -5.37
N ASP A 22 36.52 -7.36 -6.06
CA ASP A 22 36.48 -7.44 -7.52
C ASP A 22 35.15 -6.97 -8.11
N ALA A 23 34.02 -7.24 -7.45
CA ALA A 23 32.71 -6.79 -7.90
C ALA A 23 32.59 -5.26 -7.89
N PHE A 24 33.08 -4.59 -6.84
CA PHE A 24 33.13 -3.13 -6.78
C PHE A 24 34.13 -2.55 -7.80
N THR A 25 35.25 -3.24 -8.03
CA THR A 25 36.21 -2.87 -9.08
C THR A 25 35.58 -2.94 -10.48
N ARG A 26 34.82 -4.00 -10.79
CA ARG A 26 34.07 -4.14 -12.05
C ARG A 26 32.93 -3.13 -12.18
N ALA A 27 32.24 -2.81 -11.09
CA ALA A 27 31.14 -1.84 -11.10
C ALA A 27 31.62 -0.42 -11.40
N ALA A 28 32.81 -0.03 -10.90
CA ALA A 28 33.41 1.27 -11.21
C ALA A 28 33.72 1.41 -12.71
N THR A 29 34.34 0.40 -13.31
CA THR A 29 34.76 0.42 -14.72
C THR A 29 33.61 0.27 -15.72
N ALA A 30 32.46 -0.27 -15.30
CA ALA A 30 31.27 -0.42 -16.15
C ALA A 30 30.54 0.90 -16.44
N THR A 31 30.74 1.95 -15.63
CA THR A 31 30.06 3.25 -15.79
C THR A 31 30.89 4.28 -16.58
N SER A 32 32.21 4.17 -16.55
CA SER A 32 33.16 4.86 -17.45
C SER A 32 34.54 4.21 -17.27
N PRO A 33 35.35 4.02 -18.34
CA PRO A 33 36.71 3.46 -18.22
C PRO A 33 37.63 4.32 -17.33
N ASP A 34 37.33 5.62 -17.21
CA ASP A 34 38.12 6.61 -16.46
C ASP A 34 37.51 6.93 -15.08
N ALA A 35 36.48 6.20 -14.63
CA ALA A 35 35.89 6.42 -13.32
C ALA A 35 36.88 6.06 -12.19
N PRO A 36 37.05 6.92 -11.16
CA PRO A 36 37.91 6.58 -10.04
C PRO A 36 37.37 5.33 -9.34
N GLY A 37 38.21 4.32 -9.18
CA GLY A 37 37.87 3.04 -8.54
C GLY A 37 37.39 3.22 -7.09
N PHE A 38 36.73 2.19 -6.56
CA PHE A 38 36.35 2.17 -5.14
C PHE A 38 37.50 1.63 -4.28
N ASP A 39 37.84 2.34 -3.21
CA ASP A 39 38.70 1.80 -2.16
C ASP A 39 37.84 1.01 -1.16
N VAL A 40 37.90 -0.32 -1.23
CA VAL A 40 37.00 -1.20 -0.48
C VAL A 40 37.65 -1.63 0.83
N HIS A 41 36.95 -1.36 1.93
CA HIS A 41 37.33 -1.77 3.28
C HIS A 41 36.30 -2.77 3.80
N PHE A 42 36.74 -3.69 4.65
CA PHE A 42 35.87 -4.71 5.24
C PHE A 42 35.88 -4.57 6.76
N ALA A 43 34.74 -4.80 7.39
CA ALA A 43 34.64 -4.87 8.83
C ALA A 43 33.76 -6.06 9.24
N ASP A 44 34.33 -6.94 10.06
CA ASP A 44 33.62 -8.08 10.61
C ASP A 44 32.49 -7.60 11.52
N VAL A 45 31.27 -8.04 11.21
CA VAL A 45 30.08 -7.81 12.04
C VAL A 45 29.62 -9.06 12.78
N LEU A 46 30.10 -10.23 12.35
CA LEU A 46 29.84 -11.50 12.98
C LEU A 46 31.16 -12.15 13.38
N THR A 47 31.19 -12.68 14.59
CA THR A 47 32.22 -13.60 15.06
C THR A 47 31.56 -14.91 15.48
N PHE A 48 32.37 -15.90 15.83
CA PHE A 48 31.87 -17.20 16.23
C PHE A 48 32.57 -17.63 17.52
N GLU A 49 31.77 -18.12 18.45
CA GLU A 49 32.28 -18.77 19.66
C GLU A 49 32.05 -20.26 19.57
N TYR A 50 33.02 -21.03 20.05
CA TYR A 50 32.94 -22.49 20.06
C TYR A 50 32.36 -22.94 21.39
N VAL A 51 31.28 -23.70 21.34
CA VAL A 51 30.49 -24.10 22.50
C VAL A 51 30.47 -25.62 22.62
N ASN A 52 30.13 -26.13 23.80
CA ASN A 52 30.00 -27.57 24.09
C ASN A 52 31.25 -28.42 23.75
N ALA A 53 32.45 -27.85 23.95
CA ALA A 53 33.73 -28.52 23.63
C ALA A 53 33.93 -29.84 24.38
N GLU A 54 33.52 -29.94 25.66
CA GLU A 54 33.62 -31.18 26.44
C GLU A 54 32.66 -32.27 25.96
N GLU A 55 31.45 -31.88 25.52
CA GLU A 55 30.50 -32.82 24.95
C GLU A 55 30.95 -33.30 23.57
N LEU A 56 31.54 -32.40 22.75
CA LEU A 56 32.19 -32.77 21.51
C LEU A 56 33.36 -33.72 21.77
N ARG A 57 34.18 -33.46 22.79
CA ARG A 57 35.27 -34.35 23.21
C ARG A 57 34.77 -35.74 23.60
N ALA A 58 33.72 -35.82 24.41
CA ALA A 58 33.13 -37.08 24.82
C ALA A 58 32.60 -37.89 23.63
N ASN A 59 31.90 -37.22 22.69
CA ASN A 59 31.42 -37.86 21.46
C ASN A 59 32.55 -38.29 20.53
N LEU A 60 33.62 -37.49 20.41
CA LEU A 60 34.80 -37.83 19.59
C LEU A 60 35.54 -39.06 20.14
N LEU A 61 35.63 -39.21 21.47
CA LEU A 61 36.22 -40.41 22.08
C LEU A 61 35.31 -41.65 21.96
N ARG A 62 34.02 -41.46 21.65
CA ARG A 62 33.01 -42.51 21.47
C ARG A 62 32.53 -42.62 20.02
N LEU A 63 33.34 -42.22 19.05
CA LEU A 63 32.94 -42.23 17.62
C LEU A 63 32.45 -43.59 17.11
N HIS A 64 32.88 -44.69 17.72
CA HIS A 64 32.43 -46.04 17.39
C HIS A 64 30.92 -46.26 17.63
N GLU A 65 30.24 -45.39 18.39
CA GLU A 65 28.79 -45.43 18.62
C GLU A 65 27.98 -44.76 17.51
N PHE A 66 28.64 -44.00 16.63
CA PHE A 66 28.00 -43.29 15.54
C PHE A 66 28.21 -44.00 14.21
N SER A 67 27.25 -43.87 13.31
CA SER A 67 27.34 -44.40 11.95
C SER A 67 28.05 -43.45 10.99
N ALA A 68 27.86 -42.15 11.19
CA ALA A 68 28.49 -41.08 10.41
C ALA A 68 28.66 -39.82 11.27
N VAL A 69 29.55 -38.93 10.83
CA VAL A 69 29.70 -37.56 11.36
C VAL A 69 29.35 -36.58 10.24
N LEU A 70 28.30 -35.79 10.44
CA LEU A 70 27.83 -34.79 9.50
C LEU A 70 28.32 -33.41 9.92
N VAL A 71 29.00 -32.71 9.00
CA VAL A 71 29.58 -31.38 9.21
C VAL A 71 29.11 -30.46 8.09
N THR A 72 28.22 -29.52 8.41
CA THR A 72 27.58 -28.67 7.38
C THR A 72 28.18 -27.26 7.31
N SER A 73 29.20 -26.97 8.13
CA SER A 73 29.90 -25.68 8.19
C SER A 73 31.40 -25.85 8.47
N PRO A 74 32.29 -25.03 7.86
CA PRO A 74 33.73 -25.07 8.17
C PRO A 74 34.02 -24.86 9.65
N ARG A 75 33.16 -24.12 10.36
CA ARG A 75 33.32 -23.83 11.78
C ARG A 75 33.18 -25.11 12.60
N ALA A 76 32.28 -26.01 12.23
CA ALA A 76 32.17 -27.31 12.91
C ALA A 76 33.42 -28.19 12.67
N GLY A 77 34.06 -28.09 11.50
CA GLY A 77 35.35 -28.74 11.25
C GLY A 77 36.48 -28.19 12.14
N ILE A 78 36.56 -26.86 12.27
CA ILE A 78 37.52 -26.21 13.18
C ILE A 78 37.24 -26.59 14.64
N ALA A 79 35.98 -26.79 15.04
CA ALA A 79 35.63 -27.24 16.39
C ALA A 79 36.25 -28.62 16.71
N ILE A 80 36.22 -29.55 15.74
CA ILE A 80 36.87 -30.85 15.86
C ILE A 80 38.39 -30.67 16.01
N GLN A 81 39.03 -29.87 15.15
CA GLN A 81 40.47 -29.60 15.24
C GLN A 81 40.86 -29.05 16.62
N ARG A 82 40.09 -28.08 17.15
CA ARG A 82 40.31 -27.49 18.46
C ARG A 82 40.23 -28.52 19.58
N VAL A 83 39.22 -29.39 19.57
CA VAL A 83 39.09 -30.45 20.58
C VAL A 83 40.22 -31.49 20.46
N LEU A 84 40.57 -31.92 19.26
CA LEU A 84 41.70 -32.83 19.03
C LEU A 84 43.02 -32.28 19.57
N ALA A 85 43.25 -30.97 19.44
CA ALA A 85 44.43 -30.30 19.99
C ALA A 85 44.51 -30.37 21.53
N THR A 86 43.38 -30.56 22.22
CA THR A 86 43.34 -30.70 23.68
C THR A 86 43.52 -32.14 24.19
N LEU A 87 43.39 -33.13 23.30
CA LEU A 87 43.60 -34.55 23.65
C LEU A 87 45.08 -34.88 23.80
N ASP A 88 45.38 -35.85 24.67
CA ASP A 88 46.69 -36.50 24.71
C ASP A 88 46.97 -37.25 23.40
N GLU A 89 48.24 -37.54 23.14
CA GLU A 89 48.69 -38.12 21.86
C GLU A 89 48.04 -39.48 21.56
N SER A 90 47.84 -40.32 22.57
CA SER A 90 47.22 -41.64 22.41
C SER A 90 45.75 -41.48 21.99
N SER A 91 44.98 -40.71 22.76
CA SER A 91 43.56 -40.45 22.47
C SER A 91 43.37 -39.76 21.12
N ARG A 92 44.21 -38.77 20.78
CA ARG A 92 44.16 -38.06 19.51
C ARG A 92 44.36 -38.99 18.32
N ASN A 93 45.37 -39.88 18.40
CA ASN A 93 45.65 -40.84 17.34
C ASN A 93 44.52 -41.87 17.17
N THR A 94 43.91 -42.31 18.27
CA THR A 94 42.73 -43.18 18.22
C THR A 94 41.56 -42.49 17.52
N VAL A 95 41.21 -41.26 17.91
CA VAL A 95 40.11 -40.51 17.30
C VAL A 95 40.36 -40.27 15.81
N LEU A 96 41.57 -39.89 15.42
CA LEU A 96 41.94 -39.70 14.01
C LEU A 96 41.87 -41.00 13.21
N SER A 97 42.32 -42.13 13.76
CA SER A 97 42.19 -43.44 13.09
C SER A 97 40.72 -43.82 12.88
N VAL A 98 39.84 -43.53 13.85
CA VAL A 98 38.41 -43.79 13.70
C VAL A 98 37.79 -42.89 12.63
N LEU A 99 38.08 -41.58 12.65
CA LEU A 99 37.60 -40.63 11.63
C LEU A 99 38.09 -40.95 10.22
N ARG A 100 39.30 -41.50 10.06
CA ARG A 100 39.85 -41.87 8.76
C ARG A 100 39.30 -43.18 8.21
N ASP A 101 39.25 -44.20 9.07
CA ASP A 101 39.14 -45.58 8.60
C ASP A 101 37.82 -46.26 9.00
N HIS A 102 37.07 -45.71 9.97
CA HIS A 102 35.97 -46.45 10.62
C HIS A 102 34.62 -45.71 10.71
N VAL A 103 34.57 -44.38 10.53
CA VAL A 103 33.33 -43.60 10.49
C VAL A 103 33.30 -42.73 9.23
N THR A 104 32.14 -42.69 8.56
CA THR A 104 31.98 -41.84 7.37
C THR A 104 31.80 -40.38 7.78
N VAL A 105 32.62 -39.48 7.22
CA VAL A 105 32.47 -38.04 7.44
C VAL A 105 31.79 -37.40 6.24
N ILE A 106 30.64 -36.78 6.49
CA ILE A 106 29.78 -36.18 5.47
C ILE A 106 29.90 -34.66 5.55
N SER A 107 30.12 -34.01 4.42
CA SER A 107 30.30 -32.55 4.31
C SER A 107 29.41 -31.96 3.22
N VAL A 108 28.84 -30.77 3.44
CA VAL A 108 27.96 -30.09 2.47
C VAL A 108 28.73 -29.39 1.35
N GLY A 109 29.96 -28.95 1.61
CA GLY A 109 30.66 -28.08 0.67
C GLY A 109 32.17 -28.14 0.80
N LYS A 110 32.88 -27.88 -0.31
CA LYS A 110 34.35 -27.90 -0.38
C LYS A 110 35.06 -27.05 0.67
N ALA A 111 34.48 -25.91 1.07
CA ALA A 111 35.06 -25.08 2.14
C ALA A 111 35.01 -25.78 3.51
N THR A 112 33.97 -26.59 3.76
CA THR A 112 33.82 -27.37 4.99
C THR A 112 34.74 -28.59 4.98
N SER A 113 34.83 -29.30 3.84
CA SER A 113 35.72 -30.47 3.71
C SER A 113 37.18 -30.12 3.93
N ARG A 114 37.64 -28.96 3.43
CA ARG A 114 39.03 -28.51 3.62
C ARG A 114 39.46 -28.51 5.10
N GLU A 115 38.59 -28.09 6.00
CA GLU A 115 38.89 -28.06 7.45
C GLU A 115 39.02 -29.45 8.06
N ILE A 116 38.35 -30.46 7.49
CA ILE A 116 38.43 -31.84 7.94
C ILE A 116 39.59 -32.58 7.24
N GLU A 117 39.78 -32.33 5.95
CA GLU A 117 40.87 -32.88 5.14
C GLU A 117 42.25 -32.45 5.65
N ALA A 118 42.36 -31.27 6.27
CA ALA A 118 43.56 -30.83 6.97
C ALA A 118 43.99 -31.81 8.10
N LEU A 119 43.06 -32.60 8.64
CA LEU A 119 43.33 -33.67 9.61
C LEU A 119 43.69 -35.02 8.94
N GLY A 120 43.78 -35.05 7.62
CA GLY A 120 43.98 -36.26 6.82
C GLY A 120 42.75 -37.16 6.76
N VAL A 121 41.55 -36.61 6.94
CA VAL A 121 40.26 -37.33 6.93
C VAL A 121 39.52 -37.01 5.62
N SER A 122 39.09 -38.02 4.88
CA SER A 122 38.31 -37.84 3.66
C SER A 122 36.83 -37.55 3.95
N CYS A 123 36.24 -36.64 3.18
CA CYS A 123 34.82 -36.30 3.28
C CYS A 123 34.05 -36.80 2.05
N VAL A 124 32.76 -37.08 2.23
CA VAL A 124 31.82 -37.34 1.13
C VAL A 124 30.72 -36.28 1.09
N GLY A 125 30.15 -36.03 -0.10
CA GLY A 125 28.98 -35.17 -0.29
C GLY A 125 29.28 -33.68 -0.55
N ASP A 126 30.55 -33.29 -0.56
CA ASP A 126 30.98 -31.88 -0.62
C ASP A 126 30.77 -31.20 -1.97
N HIS A 127 30.51 -32.00 -3.01
CA HIS A 127 30.07 -31.54 -4.33
C HIS A 127 28.62 -31.05 -4.36
N CYS A 128 27.81 -31.37 -3.33
CA CYS A 128 26.38 -31.03 -3.30
C CYS A 128 26.12 -29.53 -3.08
N GLY A 129 27.03 -28.82 -2.40
CA GLY A 129 27.02 -27.36 -2.24
C GLY A 129 25.93 -26.78 -1.33
N SER A 130 24.90 -27.55 -0.98
CA SER A 130 23.81 -27.17 -0.06
C SER A 130 23.26 -28.39 0.69
N ALA A 131 22.63 -28.15 1.84
CA ALA A 131 22.07 -29.21 2.68
C ALA A 131 20.93 -29.98 1.99
N ASP A 132 20.06 -29.29 1.24
CA ASP A 132 18.92 -29.92 0.55
C ASP A 132 19.39 -30.88 -0.56
N VAL A 133 20.37 -30.46 -1.34
CA VAL A 133 20.98 -31.30 -2.39
C VAL A 133 21.75 -32.46 -1.77
N LEU A 134 22.47 -32.22 -0.67
CA LEU A 134 23.18 -33.28 0.06
C LEU A 134 22.20 -34.32 0.61
N SER A 135 21.09 -33.87 1.20
CA SER A 135 20.05 -34.74 1.74
C SER A 135 19.48 -35.66 0.66
N ALA A 136 19.07 -35.09 -0.49
CA ALA A 136 18.59 -35.87 -1.62
C ALA A 136 19.66 -36.86 -2.12
N TRP A 137 20.90 -36.42 -2.26
CA TRP A 137 22.01 -37.26 -2.73
C TRP A 137 22.32 -38.43 -1.78
N LEU A 138 22.37 -38.20 -0.48
CA LEU A 138 22.59 -39.25 0.53
C LEU A 138 21.52 -40.34 0.47
N HIS A 139 20.32 -39.95 0.06
CA HIS A 139 19.13 -40.78 0.08
C HIS A 139 18.80 -41.47 -1.24
N ASP A 140 19.23 -40.93 -2.38
CA ASP A 140 18.96 -41.49 -3.71
C ASP A 140 19.87 -42.67 -4.10
N SER A 141 21.00 -42.88 -3.40
CA SER A 141 22.05 -43.79 -3.91
C SER A 141 22.72 -44.67 -2.86
N ASN A 142 22.07 -44.94 -1.71
CA ASN A 142 22.64 -45.75 -0.60
C ASN A 142 24.03 -45.22 -0.13
N HIS A 143 24.27 -43.91 -0.23
CA HIS A 143 25.53 -43.29 0.18
C HIS A 143 25.70 -43.17 1.70
N LEU A 144 24.64 -43.47 2.46
CA LEU A 144 24.72 -43.63 3.91
C LEU A 144 25.26 -45.02 4.26
N PRO A 145 26.17 -45.14 5.23
CA PRO A 145 26.61 -46.42 5.75
C PRO A 145 25.43 -47.30 6.21
N GLU A 146 25.51 -48.62 5.98
CA GLU A 146 24.48 -49.55 6.47
C GLU A 146 24.29 -49.47 7.99
N SER A 147 25.35 -49.09 8.72
CA SER A 147 25.32 -48.87 10.17
C SER A 147 24.37 -47.75 10.60
N CYS A 148 23.94 -46.84 9.71
CA CYS A 148 22.97 -45.78 10.02
C CYS A 148 21.59 -46.30 10.45
N ARG A 149 21.26 -47.57 10.16
CA ARG A 149 20.03 -48.21 10.65
C ARG A 149 20.10 -48.63 12.12
N ALA A 150 21.31 -48.83 12.64
CA ALA A 150 21.54 -49.32 14.01
C ALA A 150 22.21 -48.29 14.94
N LYS A 151 22.90 -47.29 14.36
CA LYS A 151 23.66 -46.27 15.09
C LYS A 151 23.30 -44.86 14.58
N PRO A 152 23.19 -43.85 15.46
CA PRO A 152 22.83 -42.51 15.04
C PRO A 152 23.95 -41.83 14.22
N THR A 153 23.57 -40.86 13.40
CA THR A 153 24.52 -39.93 12.77
C THR A 153 24.77 -38.75 13.72
N LEU A 154 26.04 -38.45 14.03
CA LEU A 154 26.42 -37.28 14.82
C LEU A 154 26.45 -36.05 13.93
N PHE A 155 25.58 -35.08 14.20
CA PHE A 155 25.48 -33.85 13.43
C PHE A 155 26.06 -32.66 14.19
N LEU A 156 27.17 -32.12 13.70
CA LEU A 156 27.85 -30.97 14.28
C LEU A 156 27.41 -29.69 13.60
N CYS A 157 26.85 -28.76 14.38
CA CYS A 157 26.10 -27.65 13.83
C CYS A 157 26.23 -26.34 14.63
N GLY A 158 25.67 -25.26 14.07
CA GLY A 158 25.58 -23.95 14.73
C GLY A 158 24.24 -23.71 15.42
N ASP A 159 24.18 -22.69 16.26
CA ASP A 159 22.97 -22.21 16.97
C ASP A 159 21.87 -21.69 16.03
N LYS A 160 22.24 -21.03 14.94
CA LYS A 160 21.35 -20.41 13.95
C LYS A 160 21.39 -21.12 12.59
N ARG A 161 21.05 -22.41 12.54
CA ARG A 161 21.01 -23.16 11.28
C ARG A 161 19.61 -23.22 10.66
N ARG A 162 19.55 -23.30 9.33
CA ARG A 162 18.35 -23.57 8.51
C ARG A 162 18.50 -24.89 7.76
N ASP A 163 18.98 -25.91 8.46
CA ASP A 163 19.39 -27.18 7.86
C ASP A 163 18.25 -28.20 7.95
N THR A 164 17.84 -28.76 6.81
CA THR A 164 16.72 -29.71 6.66
C THR A 164 17.11 -31.16 6.98
N MET A 165 18.41 -31.41 7.23
CA MET A 165 18.96 -32.75 7.48
C MET A 165 18.34 -33.50 8.66
N PRO A 166 18.06 -32.88 9.84
CA PRO A 166 17.44 -33.59 10.96
C PRO A 166 16.04 -34.12 10.60
N GLU A 167 15.21 -33.30 9.96
CA GLU A 167 13.86 -33.68 9.54
C GLU A 167 13.90 -34.79 8.48
N SER A 168 14.83 -34.68 7.51
CA SER A 168 15.02 -35.70 6.49
C SER A 168 15.39 -37.07 7.07
N PHE A 169 16.33 -37.12 8.03
CA PHE A 169 16.75 -38.38 8.66
C PHE A 169 15.64 -38.98 9.53
N HIS A 170 14.94 -38.15 10.32
CA HIS A 170 13.83 -38.60 11.15
C HIS A 170 12.67 -39.15 10.33
N SER A 171 12.31 -38.50 9.22
CA SER A 171 11.21 -38.95 8.34
C SER A 171 11.42 -40.36 7.77
N ARG A 172 12.68 -40.84 7.76
CA ARG A 172 13.09 -42.16 7.24
C ARG A 172 13.45 -43.15 8.36
N GLY A 173 13.18 -42.81 9.62
CA GLY A 173 13.42 -43.69 10.77
C GLY A 173 14.90 -43.92 11.09
N LEU A 174 15.80 -43.02 10.67
CA LEU A 174 17.23 -43.11 10.96
C LEU A 174 17.57 -42.35 12.25
N GLY A 175 18.47 -42.92 13.05
CA GLY A 175 18.96 -42.28 14.27
C GLY A 175 19.80 -41.04 13.95
N PHE A 176 19.56 -39.97 14.69
CA PHE A 176 20.23 -38.68 14.47
C PHE A 176 20.51 -38.01 15.81
N GLN A 177 21.77 -37.65 16.08
CA GLN A 177 22.18 -36.96 17.31
C GLN A 177 22.81 -35.63 16.95
N GLU A 178 22.18 -34.56 17.39
CA GLU A 178 22.63 -33.21 17.13
C GLU A 178 23.51 -32.67 18.25
N LEU A 179 24.62 -32.02 17.88
CA LEU A 179 25.45 -31.27 18.80
C LEU A 179 25.78 -29.89 18.23
N LYS A 180 25.42 -28.85 18.98
CA LYS A 180 25.82 -27.47 18.68
C LYS A 180 27.26 -27.26 19.11
N VAL A 181 28.16 -26.96 18.18
CA VAL A 181 29.61 -26.83 18.44
C VAL A 181 30.14 -25.41 18.22
N TYR A 182 29.33 -24.53 17.66
CA TYR A 182 29.63 -23.11 17.58
C TYR A 182 28.34 -22.28 17.63
N GLN A 183 28.47 -21.02 18.02
CA GLN A 183 27.40 -20.04 18.00
C GLN A 183 27.84 -18.79 17.24
N THR A 184 26.90 -18.19 16.51
CA THR A 184 27.16 -16.96 15.74
C THR A 184 26.89 -15.74 16.62
N CYS A 185 27.95 -15.06 17.03
CA CYS A 185 27.93 -13.88 17.87
C CYS A 185 28.11 -12.59 17.06
N ALA A 186 27.60 -11.48 17.56
CA ALA A 186 28.01 -10.17 17.06
C ALA A 186 29.44 -9.86 17.52
N VAL A 187 30.22 -9.13 16.72
CA VAL A 187 31.52 -8.61 17.17
C VAL A 187 31.27 -7.55 18.24
N ALA A 188 31.78 -7.78 19.46
CA ALA A 188 31.52 -6.91 20.61
C ALA A 188 32.13 -5.50 20.45
N ASP A 189 33.34 -5.42 19.88
CA ASP A 189 34.07 -4.18 19.63
C ASP A 189 34.24 -3.95 18.13
N PHE A 190 33.23 -3.36 17.48
CA PHE A 190 33.32 -3.01 16.07
C PHE A 190 34.41 -1.96 15.85
N ARG A 191 35.50 -2.34 15.16
CA ARG A 191 36.62 -1.44 14.82
C ARG A 191 36.67 -1.22 13.32
N LEU A 192 36.72 0.05 12.92
CA LEU A 192 36.96 0.43 11.53
C LEU A 192 38.43 0.18 11.15
N PRO A 193 38.74 -0.26 9.92
CA PRO A 193 40.12 -0.46 9.47
C PRO A 193 40.96 0.82 9.59
N GLU A 194 42.23 0.69 10.01
CA GLU A 194 43.14 1.82 10.29
C GLU A 194 43.36 2.80 9.12
N LYS A 195 43.13 2.36 7.88
CA LYS A 195 43.23 3.20 6.67
C LYS A 195 41.98 4.00 6.36
N CYS A 196 40.91 3.85 7.14
CA CYS A 196 39.74 4.71 7.05
C CYS A 196 40.09 6.05 7.73
N PRO A 197 39.94 7.22 7.08
CA PRO A 197 40.30 8.50 7.67
C PRO A 197 39.64 8.68 9.04
N THR A 198 40.46 8.91 10.05
CA THR A 198 40.10 8.72 11.46
C THR A 198 39.13 9.80 11.99
N ALA A 199 37.94 9.33 12.33
CA ALA A 199 37.18 9.52 13.59
C ALA A 199 36.91 10.92 14.20
N ARG A 200 37.47 12.04 13.73
CA ARG A 200 37.19 13.36 14.35
C ARG A 200 36.29 14.28 13.53
N GLU A 201 36.12 14.02 12.23
CA GLU A 201 35.15 14.74 11.36
C GLU A 201 33.86 13.95 11.09
N MET A 202 33.82 12.65 11.43
CA MET A 202 32.67 11.77 11.15
C MET A 202 31.62 11.69 12.26
N VAL A 203 31.95 12.03 13.51
CA VAL A 203 31.01 11.92 14.65
C VAL A 203 29.85 12.92 14.54
N CYS A 204 30.04 14.06 13.88
CA CYS A 204 28.95 14.99 13.58
C CYS A 204 28.08 14.57 12.37
N LYS A 205 28.53 13.59 11.56
CA LYS A 205 27.81 13.14 10.35
C LYS A 205 27.14 11.78 10.52
N PHE A 206 27.61 10.93 11.45
CA PHE A 206 27.04 9.60 11.67
C PHE A 206 25.73 9.60 12.47
N LEU A 207 25.53 10.55 13.40
CA LEU A 207 24.22 10.73 14.03
C LEU A 207 23.16 11.24 13.05
N ALA A 208 23.57 11.99 12.01
CA ALA A 208 22.68 12.40 10.93
C ALA A 208 22.38 11.25 9.94
N ALA A 209 23.36 10.39 9.64
CA ALA A 209 23.21 9.32 8.65
C ALA A 209 22.41 8.10 9.17
N ALA A 210 22.54 7.73 10.45
CA ALA A 210 21.74 6.66 11.05
C ALA A 210 20.25 7.06 11.20
N ALA A 211 19.98 8.34 11.45
CA ALA A 211 18.63 8.90 11.33
C ALA A 211 18.15 8.86 9.87
N LEU A 212 19.01 9.17 8.89
CA LEU A 212 18.67 9.15 7.45
C LEU A 212 18.36 7.77 6.86
N VAL A 213 18.97 6.67 7.36
CA VAL A 213 18.69 5.30 6.85
C VAL A 213 17.47 4.68 7.51
N ALA A 214 17.20 4.98 8.79
CA ALA A 214 15.89 4.69 9.38
C ALA A 214 14.76 5.55 8.76
N MET A 215 15.08 6.79 8.31
CA MET A 215 14.18 7.69 7.57
C MET A 215 14.15 7.46 6.04
N ALA A 216 14.83 6.43 5.52
CA ALA A 216 14.70 6.00 4.13
C ALA A 216 13.80 4.76 3.99
N ALA A 217 13.53 4.04 5.10
CA ALA A 217 12.60 2.92 5.14
C ALA A 217 11.14 3.34 5.43
N LEU A 218 10.91 4.62 5.74
CA LEU A 218 9.59 5.23 5.82
C LEU A 218 9.43 6.14 4.61
N GLN A 219 8.95 5.59 3.50
CA GLN A 219 8.25 6.43 2.53
C GLN A 219 6.86 6.69 3.14
N PRO A 220 6.44 7.95 3.36
CA PRO A 220 5.03 8.24 3.54
C PRO A 220 4.32 7.74 2.28
N GLY A 221 3.42 6.78 2.45
CA GLY A 221 2.41 6.53 1.42
C GLY A 221 1.56 7.78 1.37
N ALA A 222 1.52 8.46 0.23
CA ALA A 222 0.71 9.67 0.07
C ALA A 222 -0.74 9.36 0.48
N GLN A 223 -1.19 10.05 1.53
CA GLN A 223 -2.61 10.20 1.83
C GLN A 223 -3.18 11.13 0.79
N ALA A 224 -4.29 10.72 0.20
CA ALA A 224 -4.84 11.45 -0.92
C ALA A 224 -6.30 11.07 -1.03
N CYS A 225 -7.21 12.03 -1.01
CA CYS A 225 -8.64 11.74 -1.07
C CYS A 225 -9.27 12.19 -2.39
N THR A 226 -10.51 11.78 -2.65
CA THR A 226 -11.36 12.37 -3.69
C THR A 226 -12.58 13.00 -3.05
N MET A 227 -12.83 14.28 -3.33
CA MET A 227 -14.03 14.99 -2.89
C MET A 227 -14.93 15.31 -4.09
N ILE A 228 -16.24 15.11 -3.94
CA ILE A 228 -17.26 15.47 -4.93
C ILE A 228 -18.34 16.28 -4.23
N ALA A 229 -18.78 17.39 -4.84
CA ALA A 229 -19.87 18.19 -4.28
C ALA A 229 -20.91 18.57 -5.35
N ALA A 230 -22.18 18.65 -4.96
CA ALA A 230 -23.28 19.06 -5.83
C ALA A 230 -24.15 20.11 -5.15
N GLY A 231 -24.43 21.20 -5.88
CA GLY A 231 -25.35 22.24 -5.44
C GLY A 231 -26.81 21.78 -5.43
N ARG A 232 -27.65 22.47 -4.67
CA ARG A 232 -29.06 22.10 -4.45
C ARG A 232 -29.93 21.97 -5.71
N ASN A 233 -29.64 22.74 -6.75
CA ASN A 233 -30.37 22.69 -8.02
C ASN A 233 -29.75 21.69 -9.02
N ALA A 234 -28.59 21.12 -8.67
CA ALA A 234 -27.97 20.04 -9.43
C ALA A 234 -28.54 18.67 -9.04
N THR A 235 -29.21 18.57 -7.89
CA THR A 235 -29.68 17.32 -7.31
C THR A 235 -31.17 17.09 -7.54
N SER A 236 -31.59 15.82 -7.54
CA SER A 236 -32.98 15.44 -7.82
C SER A 236 -33.99 15.82 -6.73
N ASP A 237 -33.53 16.08 -5.51
CA ASP A 237 -34.36 16.31 -4.33
C ASP A 237 -34.17 17.69 -3.68
N GLY A 238 -33.35 18.57 -4.28
CA GLY A 238 -33.08 19.89 -3.73
C GLY A 238 -32.06 19.90 -2.60
N SER A 239 -31.39 18.78 -2.31
CA SER A 239 -30.33 18.69 -1.30
C SER A 239 -28.99 19.20 -1.81
N THR A 240 -28.13 19.70 -0.94
CA THR A 240 -26.69 19.76 -1.26
C THR A 240 -26.06 18.41 -0.93
N LEU A 241 -25.17 17.94 -1.78
CA LEU A 241 -24.42 16.70 -1.56
C LEU A 241 -22.92 17.00 -1.44
N MET A 242 -22.28 16.35 -0.47
CA MET A 242 -20.84 16.38 -0.27
C MET A 242 -20.34 14.95 -0.09
N ALA A 243 -19.31 14.54 -0.81
CA ALA A 243 -18.84 13.16 -0.78
C ALA A 243 -17.32 13.09 -0.73
N HIS A 244 -16.83 12.01 -0.13
CA HIS A 244 -15.41 11.85 0.20
C HIS A 244 -15.01 10.38 0.15
N THR A 245 -13.86 10.07 -0.47
CA THR A 245 -13.10 8.85 -0.20
C THR A 245 -11.90 9.20 0.66
N ASP A 246 -11.84 8.70 1.89
CA ASP A 246 -10.68 8.88 2.74
C ASP A 246 -9.69 7.75 2.46
N ASP A 247 -8.59 8.07 1.77
CA ASP A 247 -7.57 7.09 1.39
C ASP A 247 -6.32 7.23 2.27
N ALA A 248 -6.44 6.71 3.49
CA ALA A 248 -5.33 6.63 4.44
C ALA A 248 -4.26 5.61 4.01
N GLY A 249 -3.00 6.05 3.99
CA GLY A 249 -1.82 5.24 3.66
C GLY A 249 -0.63 5.55 4.57
N GLY A 250 0.40 4.72 4.52
CA GLY A 250 1.67 4.96 5.25
C GLY A 250 1.68 4.60 6.74
N GLY A 251 0.54 4.25 7.34
CA GLY A 251 0.40 3.82 8.73
C GLY A 251 -0.97 3.21 9.00
N ALA A 252 -1.15 2.60 10.18
CA ALA A 252 -2.47 2.15 10.62
C ALA A 252 -3.33 3.35 11.01
N ALA A 253 -4.55 3.43 10.49
CA ALA A 253 -5.54 4.44 10.81
C ALA A 253 -6.48 3.98 11.93
N ASP A 254 -7.07 4.95 12.64
CA ASP A 254 -8.20 4.72 13.51
C ASP A 254 -9.47 4.69 12.65
N LEU A 255 -10.28 3.64 12.78
CA LEU A 255 -11.46 3.43 11.92
C LEU A 255 -12.77 3.82 12.61
N ARG A 256 -12.70 4.28 13.87
CA ARG A 256 -13.87 4.59 14.70
C ARG A 256 -14.62 5.80 14.17
N LEU A 257 -15.92 5.64 13.92
CA LEU A 257 -16.83 6.76 13.65
C LEU A 257 -17.26 7.38 14.97
N VAL A 258 -16.74 8.56 15.29
CA VAL A 258 -16.93 9.16 16.61
C VAL A 258 -18.01 10.25 16.56
N HIS A 259 -18.92 10.23 17.54
CA HIS A 259 -19.79 11.36 17.82
C HIS A 259 -19.15 12.24 18.89
N VAL A 260 -18.88 13.50 18.56
CA VAL A 260 -18.46 14.52 19.53
C VAL A 260 -19.71 15.30 19.94
N PRO A 261 -20.10 15.28 21.22
CA PRO A 261 -21.34 15.92 21.67
C PRO A 261 -21.21 17.45 21.69
N ALA A 262 -22.36 18.12 21.59
CA ALA A 262 -22.49 19.55 21.89
C ALA A 262 -22.09 19.81 23.34
N GLN A 263 -21.45 20.95 23.59
CA GLN A 263 -20.92 21.30 24.91
C GLN A 263 -21.17 22.77 25.22
N ASP A 264 -21.53 23.03 26.48
CA ASP A 264 -21.55 24.38 27.04
C ASP A 264 -20.25 24.65 27.78
N HIS A 265 -19.71 25.85 27.59
CA HIS A 265 -18.45 26.27 28.16
C HIS A 265 -18.60 27.58 28.92
N ALA A 266 -17.94 27.67 30.08
CA ALA A 266 -17.85 28.92 30.81
C ALA A 266 -17.18 30.02 29.97
N LYS A 267 -17.63 31.27 30.13
CA LYS A 267 -17.04 32.43 29.45
C LYS A 267 -15.54 32.54 29.75
N GLY A 268 -14.74 32.70 28.70
CA GLY A 268 -13.27 32.80 28.80
C GLY A 268 -12.55 31.45 28.81
N SER A 269 -13.28 30.33 28.66
CA SER A 269 -12.70 29.02 28.40
C SER A 269 -11.81 29.03 27.16
N LYS A 270 -10.93 28.03 27.08
CA LYS A 270 -10.02 27.81 25.95
C LYS A 270 -10.29 26.46 25.32
N ARG A 271 -10.14 26.38 24.00
CA ARG A 271 -10.29 25.16 23.19
C ARG A 271 -8.89 24.67 22.81
N ALA A 272 -8.48 23.51 23.32
CA ALA A 272 -7.20 22.89 22.97
C ALA A 272 -7.15 22.55 21.48
N VAL A 273 -6.02 22.73 20.81
CA VAL A 273 -5.77 22.32 19.42
C VAL A 273 -4.75 21.17 19.41
N TYR A 274 -5.06 20.06 18.77
CA TYR A 274 -4.27 18.84 18.76
C TYR A 274 -3.65 18.57 17.38
N ASN A 275 -2.50 17.89 17.37
CA ASN A 275 -1.94 17.35 16.15
C ASN A 275 -2.53 15.95 15.91
N PHE A 276 -3.31 15.78 14.85
CA PHE A 276 -3.79 14.48 14.43
C PHE A 276 -2.74 13.90 13.49
N PHE A 277 -2.01 12.90 13.96
CA PHE A 277 -1.07 12.15 13.13
C PHE A 277 -1.43 10.68 13.26
N GLY A 278 -1.47 9.96 12.14
CA GLY A 278 -2.04 8.61 12.03
C GLY A 278 -1.64 7.64 13.15
N GLY A 279 -2.53 6.70 13.45
CA GLY A 279 -2.37 5.73 14.52
C GLY A 279 -3.71 5.34 15.13
N TYR A 280 -3.67 4.48 16.14
CA TYR A 280 -4.84 4.10 16.93
C TYR A 280 -4.51 4.18 18.43
N PRO A 281 -5.34 4.87 19.24
CA PRO A 281 -6.40 5.79 18.83
C PRO A 281 -5.85 7.07 18.19
N ARG A 282 -6.61 7.72 17.28
CA ARG A 282 -6.18 8.98 16.63
C ARG A 282 -6.11 10.18 17.58
N LEU A 283 -6.87 10.12 18.68
CA LEU A 283 -6.91 11.15 19.71
C LEU A 283 -7.20 10.50 21.08
N VAL A 284 -6.53 11.01 22.11
CA VAL A 284 -6.82 10.69 23.52
C VAL A 284 -6.95 11.99 24.30
N THR A 285 -8.17 12.36 24.68
CA THR A 285 -8.47 13.58 25.45
C THR A 285 -9.80 13.49 26.18
N LYS A 286 -9.92 14.25 27.28
CA LYS A 286 -11.19 14.43 28.00
C LYS A 286 -12.06 15.54 27.42
N GLU A 287 -11.57 16.29 26.43
CA GLU A 287 -12.24 17.48 25.90
C GLU A 287 -13.13 17.22 24.68
N ARG A 288 -13.17 15.99 24.14
CA ARG A 288 -13.89 15.64 22.89
C ARG A 288 -14.93 14.53 23.07
N GLY A 289 -15.41 14.35 24.30
CA GLY A 289 -16.43 13.36 24.63
C GLY A 289 -15.87 11.97 24.94
N PRO A 290 -16.76 11.05 25.35
CA PRO A 290 -16.38 9.81 26.04
C PRO A 290 -15.59 8.83 25.18
N ILE A 291 -15.74 8.86 23.85
CA ILE A 291 -15.05 7.93 22.94
C ILE A 291 -13.54 8.25 22.80
N TYR A 292 -13.16 9.50 23.07
CA TYR A 292 -11.76 9.94 23.09
C TYR A 292 -11.15 9.95 24.49
N GLU A 293 -11.93 9.70 25.54
CA GLU A 293 -11.37 9.60 26.88
C GLU A 293 -10.40 8.42 26.98
N PRO A 294 -9.32 8.55 27.78
CA PRO A 294 -8.45 7.41 28.10
C PRO A 294 -9.27 6.24 28.64
N LYS A 295 -9.16 5.07 28.01
CA LYS A 295 -9.86 3.86 28.46
C LYS A 295 -9.28 3.30 29.75
N ASP A 296 -7.97 3.41 29.92
CA ASP A 296 -7.23 2.98 31.09
C ASP A 296 -5.88 3.73 31.20
N ASP A 297 -5.08 3.40 32.22
CA ASP A 297 -3.80 4.07 32.52
C ASP A 297 -2.73 3.89 31.41
N SER A 298 -2.94 2.99 30.44
CA SER A 298 -2.03 2.80 29.31
C SER A 298 -2.21 3.86 28.21
N GLU A 299 -3.43 4.41 28.06
CA GLU A 299 -3.72 5.47 27.10
C GLU A 299 -3.38 6.84 27.70
N LYS A 300 -2.27 7.44 27.25
CA LYS A 300 -1.86 8.77 27.73
C LYS A 300 -2.62 9.86 26.98
N THR A 301 -3.16 10.82 27.72
CA THR A 301 -3.75 12.03 27.14
C THR A 301 -2.73 12.77 26.28
N MET A 302 -3.15 13.18 25.09
CA MET A 302 -2.32 13.90 24.16
C MET A 302 -2.07 15.34 24.61
N THR A 303 -0.90 15.88 24.27
CA THR A 303 -0.55 17.26 24.55
C THR A 303 -1.04 18.15 23.41
N PRO A 304 -1.82 19.22 23.69
CA PRO A 304 -2.22 20.17 22.65
C PRO A 304 -1.02 20.91 22.06
N LEU A 305 -1.09 21.24 20.77
CA LEU A 305 -0.21 22.20 20.08
C LEU A 305 -0.36 23.61 20.65
N GLY A 306 -1.58 23.95 21.09
CA GLY A 306 -1.90 25.24 21.70
C GLY A 306 -3.40 25.38 21.99
N PHE A 307 -3.85 26.61 22.14
CA PHE A 307 -5.22 26.93 22.56
C PHE A 307 -5.77 28.16 21.85
N VAL A 308 -7.05 28.13 21.52
CA VAL A 308 -7.81 29.29 21.02
C VAL A 308 -8.95 29.65 21.98
N PRO A 309 -9.50 30.88 21.96
CA PRO A 309 -10.69 31.22 22.73
C PRO A 309 -11.84 30.25 22.41
N GLN A 310 -12.52 29.74 23.44
CA GLN A 310 -13.67 28.86 23.27
C GLN A 310 -14.97 29.66 23.22
N VAL A 311 -15.92 29.17 22.42
CA VAL A 311 -17.30 29.71 22.36
C VAL A 311 -18.14 29.16 23.51
N GLU A 312 -19.18 29.88 23.93
CA GLU A 312 -20.02 29.47 25.08
C GLU A 312 -20.82 28.18 24.79
N HIS A 313 -21.12 27.90 23.54
CA HIS A 313 -21.81 26.69 23.10
C HIS A 313 -21.21 26.17 21.80
N THR A 314 -20.95 24.86 21.71
CA THR A 314 -20.51 24.19 20.49
C THR A 314 -21.57 23.21 19.99
N TYR A 315 -21.70 23.08 18.68
CA TYR A 315 -22.52 22.05 18.07
C TYR A 315 -21.89 20.65 18.19
N ALA A 316 -22.74 19.63 18.26
CA ALA A 316 -22.35 18.23 18.11
C ALA A 316 -21.97 17.91 16.66
N TYR A 317 -21.06 16.96 16.43
CA TYR A 317 -20.65 16.57 15.08
C TYR A 317 -20.10 15.14 14.99
N TRP A 318 -20.12 14.60 13.78
CA TRP A 318 -19.46 13.35 13.41
C TRP A 318 -17.99 13.58 13.08
N ASP A 319 -17.11 12.78 13.67
CA ASP A 319 -15.65 12.87 13.54
C ASP A 319 -15.02 11.55 13.04
N GLN A 320 -14.06 11.71 12.14
CA GLN A 320 -13.09 10.71 11.71
C GLN A 320 -11.71 11.40 11.68
N ASP A 321 -10.90 11.22 10.62
CA ASP A 321 -9.68 11.99 10.44
C ASP A 321 -10.02 13.48 10.28
N TYR A 322 -11.07 13.76 9.51
CA TYR A 322 -11.68 15.09 9.37
C TYR A 322 -13.08 15.14 10.00
N GLY A 323 -13.54 16.34 10.34
CA GLY A 323 -14.93 16.55 10.71
C GLY A 323 -15.86 16.35 9.51
N LEU A 324 -16.96 15.62 9.69
CA LEU A 324 -17.88 15.24 8.60
C LEU A 324 -19.11 16.16 8.54
N MET A 325 -20.00 16.07 9.53
CA MET A 325 -21.26 16.82 9.55
C MET A 325 -21.65 17.14 10.98
N ASN A 326 -22.11 18.38 11.23
CA ASN A 326 -22.64 18.77 12.54
C ASN A 326 -24.17 18.60 12.63
N GLU A 327 -24.70 18.69 13.85
CA GLU A 327 -26.12 18.48 14.13
C GLU A 327 -27.07 19.47 13.43
N VAL A 328 -26.54 20.55 12.84
CA VAL A 328 -27.28 21.56 12.07
C VAL A 328 -27.03 21.48 10.56
N GLN A 329 -26.54 20.33 10.08
CA GLN A 329 -26.34 19.98 8.66
C GLN A 329 -25.20 20.74 7.95
N LEU A 330 -24.29 21.40 8.66
CA LEU A 330 -23.03 21.85 8.05
C LEU A 330 -22.19 20.62 7.73
N SER A 331 -21.80 20.46 6.47
CA SER A 331 -21.14 19.28 5.92
C SER A 331 -19.77 19.63 5.35
N ILE A 332 -18.75 18.81 5.62
CA ILE A 332 -17.37 19.00 5.15
C ILE A 332 -16.84 17.69 4.54
N ALA A 333 -16.10 17.81 3.44
CA ALA A 333 -15.27 16.75 2.84
C ALA A 333 -13.90 17.30 2.44
N GLU A 334 -12.92 16.43 2.27
CA GLU A 334 -11.50 16.78 2.18
C GLU A 334 -10.84 16.21 0.89
N SER A 335 -9.83 16.90 0.35
CA SER A 335 -8.85 16.34 -0.58
C SER A 335 -7.47 16.98 -0.44
N THR A 336 -6.49 16.20 0.00
CA THR A 336 -5.10 16.65 0.16
C THR A 336 -4.45 17.09 -1.14
N CYS A 337 -3.90 18.30 -1.16
CA CYS A 337 -3.40 18.98 -2.35
C CYS A 337 -1.91 19.33 -2.24
N GLY A 338 -1.32 19.65 -3.40
CA GLY A 338 0.05 20.14 -3.45
C GLY A 338 0.13 21.65 -3.64
N ALA A 339 1.00 22.31 -2.89
CA ALA A 339 1.28 23.74 -3.01
C ALA A 339 2.77 24.03 -3.19
N ARG A 340 3.09 25.31 -3.47
CA ARG A 340 4.46 25.83 -3.60
C ARG A 340 5.15 26.12 -2.28
N THR A 341 4.41 26.07 -1.17
CA THR A 341 4.90 26.25 0.20
C THR A 341 4.59 25.01 1.02
N VAL A 342 5.33 24.85 2.12
CA VAL A 342 5.20 23.74 3.06
C VAL A 342 5.31 24.31 4.47
N GLY A 343 4.57 23.72 5.40
CA GLY A 343 4.69 24.07 6.80
C GLY A 343 4.65 22.90 7.75
N TRP A 344 5.05 23.11 9.00
CA TRP A 344 5.18 22.07 10.02
C TRP A 344 4.49 22.46 11.32
N PRO A 345 3.98 21.48 12.08
CA PRO A 345 3.28 21.70 13.35
C PRO A 345 4.22 22.24 14.43
N SER A 346 3.69 23.01 15.38
CA SER A 346 4.49 23.65 16.44
C SER A 346 5.09 22.71 17.49
N ASP A 347 4.78 21.41 17.43
CA ASP A 347 5.36 20.37 18.30
C ASP A 347 6.70 19.81 17.78
N VAL A 348 7.16 20.23 16.60
CA VAL A 348 8.50 19.92 16.08
C VAL A 348 9.43 21.15 16.11
N PRO A 349 10.77 20.99 16.27
CA PRO A 349 11.69 22.11 16.56
C PRO A 349 11.73 23.25 15.54
N TYR A 350 11.28 22.99 14.31
CA TYR A 350 11.29 23.94 13.18
C TYR A 350 9.89 24.34 12.75
N GLY A 351 8.85 23.83 13.41
CA GLY A 351 7.45 24.10 13.10
C GLY A 351 6.89 25.27 13.90
N TYR A 352 5.99 26.02 13.27
CA TYR A 352 5.38 27.23 13.84
C TYR A 352 3.86 27.26 13.74
N ASN A 353 3.25 26.25 13.11
CA ASN A 353 1.84 26.26 12.78
C ASN A 353 1.05 25.43 13.79
N MET A 354 -0.08 25.95 14.22
CA MET A 354 -0.92 25.28 15.23
C MET A 354 -2.04 24.44 14.59
N PHE A 355 -2.50 24.79 13.38
CA PHE A 355 -3.66 24.12 12.77
C PHE A 355 -3.28 23.23 11.58
N GLY A 356 -3.67 21.97 11.65
CA GLY A 356 -3.87 21.09 10.49
C GLY A 356 -5.31 21.14 10.01
N ILE A 357 -5.61 20.54 8.85
CA ILE A 357 -6.96 20.58 8.28
C ILE A 357 -7.99 19.78 9.09
N ALA A 358 -7.57 18.67 9.70
CA ALA A 358 -8.38 17.92 10.66
C ALA A 358 -8.95 18.85 11.75
N GLU A 359 -8.13 19.66 12.40
CA GLU A 359 -8.60 20.56 13.46
C GLU A 359 -9.38 21.76 12.93
N LEU A 360 -9.04 22.30 11.77
CA LEU A 360 -9.82 23.39 11.17
C LEU A 360 -11.25 22.96 10.86
N SER A 361 -11.41 21.77 10.26
CA SER A 361 -12.73 21.22 9.96
C SER A 361 -13.56 21.01 11.23
N LYS A 362 -12.96 20.47 12.30
CA LYS A 362 -13.62 20.23 13.59
C LYS A 362 -14.04 21.53 14.26
N VAL A 363 -13.15 22.53 14.32
CA VAL A 363 -13.48 23.85 14.89
C VAL A 363 -14.58 24.56 14.10
N ALA A 364 -14.63 24.38 12.77
CA ALA A 364 -15.71 24.92 11.97
C ALA A 364 -17.06 24.27 12.33
N LEU A 365 -17.10 22.94 12.43
CA LEU A 365 -18.31 22.21 12.81
C LEU A 365 -18.77 22.53 14.24
N GLU A 366 -17.84 22.74 15.17
CA GLU A 366 -18.12 23.18 16.55
C GLU A 366 -18.83 24.56 16.59
N ARG A 367 -18.55 25.47 15.64
CA ARG A 367 -18.87 26.92 15.78
C ARG A 367 -19.86 27.47 14.75
N CYS A 368 -20.08 26.77 13.65
CA CYS A 368 -20.79 27.33 12.49
C CYS A 368 -21.99 26.49 12.07
N ASP A 369 -22.99 27.17 11.53
CA ASP A 369 -24.19 26.58 10.92
C ASP A 369 -24.24 26.74 9.39
N SER A 370 -23.32 27.53 8.82
CA SER A 370 -23.26 27.87 7.39
C SER A 370 -21.86 27.70 6.81
N ALA A 371 -21.79 27.38 5.52
CA ALA A 371 -20.56 27.16 4.78
C ALA A 371 -19.68 28.42 4.76
N ARG A 372 -20.30 29.60 4.63
CA ARG A 372 -19.60 30.88 4.69
C ARG A 372 -18.98 31.16 6.07
N CYS A 373 -19.70 30.83 7.15
CA CYS A 373 -19.14 30.92 8.51
C CYS A 373 -17.93 29.99 8.65
N ALA A 374 -18.06 28.75 8.17
CA ALA A 374 -16.99 27.75 8.25
C ALA A 374 -15.73 28.21 7.50
N VAL A 375 -15.86 28.65 6.25
CA VAL A 375 -14.74 29.18 5.44
C VAL A 375 -14.03 30.33 6.16
N LYS A 376 -14.78 31.32 6.65
CA LYS A 376 -14.20 32.49 7.33
C LYS A 376 -13.53 32.11 8.65
N THR A 377 -14.14 31.21 9.42
CA THR A 377 -13.60 30.73 10.71
C THR A 377 -12.31 29.96 10.51
N MET A 378 -12.29 28.98 9.60
CA MET A 378 -11.08 28.22 9.28
C MET A 378 -9.99 29.14 8.74
N GLY A 379 -10.33 29.99 7.79
CA GLY A 379 -9.39 30.92 7.17
C GLY A 379 -8.77 31.91 8.16
N ALA A 380 -9.55 32.46 9.09
CA ALA A 380 -9.05 33.38 10.11
C ALA A 380 -8.09 32.68 11.07
N LEU A 381 -8.46 31.49 11.58
CA LEU A 381 -7.62 30.71 12.49
C LEU A 381 -6.31 30.27 11.84
N ALA A 382 -6.37 29.81 10.58
CA ALA A 382 -5.20 29.41 9.81
C ALA A 382 -4.23 30.59 9.58
N VAL A 383 -4.76 31.79 9.31
CA VAL A 383 -3.93 33.00 9.13
C VAL A 383 -3.30 33.43 10.46
N GLU A 384 -4.08 33.46 11.54
CA GLU A 384 -3.65 33.94 12.86
C GLU A 384 -2.63 32.99 13.52
N HIS A 385 -2.88 31.68 13.45
CA HIS A 385 -2.13 30.68 14.20
C HIS A 385 -1.27 29.75 13.34
N GLY A 386 -1.25 29.96 12.02
CA GLY A 386 -0.49 29.14 11.08
C GLY A 386 -1.20 27.85 10.69
N PHE A 387 -0.88 27.39 9.48
CA PHE A 387 -1.41 26.18 8.88
C PHE A 387 -0.29 25.22 8.45
N PHE A 388 -0.47 23.92 8.68
CA PHE A 388 0.37 22.86 8.14
C PHE A 388 -0.50 21.75 7.53
N SER A 389 0.05 21.04 6.56
CA SER A 389 -0.56 19.81 6.02
C SER A 389 -0.02 18.58 6.75
N GLU A 390 -0.82 17.53 6.84
CA GLU A 390 -0.47 16.29 7.56
C GLU A 390 0.75 15.57 6.96
N ASP A 391 1.01 15.73 5.65
CA ASP A 391 2.17 15.12 4.96
C ASP A 391 3.16 16.16 4.43
N SER A 392 3.61 17.03 5.33
CA SER A 392 4.57 18.10 5.01
C SER A 392 6.03 17.62 4.86
N GLY A 393 6.30 16.34 5.15
CA GLY A 393 7.64 15.76 5.06
C GLY A 393 8.66 16.35 6.05
N ASP A 394 9.94 16.26 5.73
CA ASP A 394 11.05 16.82 6.53
C ASP A 394 11.55 18.13 5.90
N PRO A 395 12.04 19.14 6.65
CA PRO A 395 12.57 20.37 6.07
C PRO A 395 13.69 20.20 5.04
N ALA A 396 14.49 19.13 5.14
CA ALA A 396 15.51 18.80 4.15
C ALA A 396 14.93 18.11 2.90
N ARG A 397 13.71 17.55 2.99
CA ARG A 397 12.96 16.93 1.89
C ARG A 397 11.46 17.27 2.00
N PRO A 398 11.06 18.55 1.75
CA PRO A 398 9.67 18.96 1.99
C PRO A 398 8.69 18.27 1.06
N GLY A 399 7.54 17.87 1.59
CA GLY A 399 6.47 17.16 0.90
C GLY A 399 5.54 18.06 0.08
N TYR A 400 6.05 18.83 -0.89
CA TYR A 400 5.24 19.80 -1.65
C TYR A 400 4.00 19.22 -2.36
N MET A 401 4.01 17.92 -2.68
CA MET A 401 2.88 17.26 -3.35
C MET A 401 1.64 17.16 -2.47
N ASN A 402 1.84 17.12 -1.14
CA ASN A 402 0.80 16.94 -0.13
C ASN A 402 0.89 18.05 0.92
N SER A 403 1.37 19.25 0.57
CA SER A 403 1.65 20.33 1.53
C SER A 403 0.51 21.33 1.74
N ALA A 404 -0.66 21.03 1.18
CA ALA A 404 -1.84 21.87 1.22
C ALA A 404 -3.10 21.02 1.24
N GLU A 405 -4.25 21.63 1.50
CA GLU A 405 -5.50 20.90 1.70
C GLU A 405 -6.64 21.64 1.00
N SER A 406 -7.66 20.88 0.59
CA SER A 406 -8.87 21.41 -0.05
C SER A 406 -10.10 20.86 0.64
N LEU A 407 -11.01 21.73 1.07
CA LEU A 407 -12.29 21.32 1.64
C LEU A 407 -13.45 21.66 0.72
N GLY A 408 -14.40 20.74 0.62
CA GLY A 408 -15.76 21.05 0.19
C GLY A 408 -16.61 21.32 1.42
N ILE A 409 -17.35 22.42 1.43
CA ILE A 409 -18.24 22.79 2.54
C ILE A 409 -19.64 23.04 2.00
N ALA A 410 -20.64 22.37 2.54
CA ALA A 410 -22.04 22.55 2.18
C ALA A 410 -22.90 22.78 3.42
N ASP A 411 -24.04 23.47 3.27
CA ASP A 411 -24.95 23.75 4.37
C ASP A 411 -26.43 23.58 3.99
N LYS A 412 -27.30 23.62 5.00
CA LYS A 412 -28.75 23.56 4.80
C LYS A 412 -29.36 24.77 4.10
N TYR A 413 -28.64 25.91 4.03
CA TYR A 413 -29.10 27.10 3.32
C TYR A 413 -28.91 26.99 1.81
N GLY A 414 -28.18 25.95 1.36
CA GLY A 414 -28.03 25.56 -0.03
C GLY A 414 -26.73 26.03 -0.66
N GLU A 415 -25.81 26.63 0.09
CA GLU A 415 -24.50 26.99 -0.43
C GLU A 415 -23.55 25.78 -0.43
N VAL A 416 -22.71 25.71 -1.46
CA VAL A 416 -21.59 24.77 -1.56
C VAL A 416 -20.35 25.58 -1.91
N TRP A 417 -19.26 25.36 -1.18
CA TRP A 417 -17.98 26.07 -1.33
C TRP A 417 -16.83 25.07 -1.47
N VAL A 418 -15.83 25.43 -2.28
CA VAL A 418 -14.52 24.80 -2.27
C VAL A 418 -13.55 25.77 -1.59
N PHE A 419 -12.75 25.30 -0.63
CA PHE A 419 -11.78 26.07 0.14
C PHE A 419 -10.39 25.45 0.01
N HIS A 420 -9.46 26.15 -0.65
CA HIS A 420 -8.05 25.77 -0.75
C HIS A 420 -7.23 26.51 0.29
N VAL A 421 -6.37 25.81 1.01
CA VAL A 421 -5.48 26.38 2.02
C VAL A 421 -4.07 25.82 1.93
N MET A 422 -3.09 26.69 2.11
CA MET A 422 -1.67 26.33 2.17
C MET A 422 -0.94 27.18 3.23
N THR A 423 0.22 26.70 3.66
CA THR A 423 1.09 27.46 4.58
C THR A 423 1.56 28.76 3.92
N GLY A 424 1.63 29.84 4.70
CA GLY A 424 2.20 31.11 4.25
C GLY A 424 3.73 31.09 4.12
N LYS A 425 4.31 32.28 3.94
CA LYS A 425 5.75 32.46 3.83
C LYS A 425 6.46 32.01 5.12
N ASN A 426 7.67 31.46 4.99
CA ASN A 426 8.55 31.11 6.11
C ASN A 426 7.94 30.10 7.10
N ASN A 427 7.15 29.15 6.63
CA ASN A 427 6.52 28.14 7.49
C ASN A 427 5.59 28.75 8.57
N ALA A 428 4.86 29.82 8.24
CA ALA A 428 3.98 30.49 9.19
C ALA A 428 2.76 31.07 8.49
N SER A 429 1.70 31.31 9.26
CA SER A 429 0.41 31.81 8.75
C SER A 429 -0.17 30.89 7.66
N ALA A 430 -1.16 31.39 6.92
CA ALA A 430 -1.79 30.66 5.82
C ALA A 430 -2.11 31.60 4.65
N ILE A 431 -2.18 31.02 3.46
CA ILE A 431 -2.85 31.60 2.29
C ILE A 431 -4.01 30.69 1.95
N TRP A 432 -5.18 31.28 1.73
CA TRP A 432 -6.36 30.51 1.36
C TRP A 432 -7.25 31.27 0.38
N ALA A 433 -8.01 30.51 -0.39
CA ALA A 433 -9.04 31.00 -1.29
C ALA A 433 -10.22 30.04 -1.26
N ALA A 434 -11.43 30.57 -1.43
CA ALA A 434 -12.64 29.80 -1.57
C ALA A 434 -13.50 30.30 -2.72
N GLN A 435 -14.15 29.37 -3.41
CA GLN A 435 -15.06 29.65 -4.51
C GLN A 435 -16.39 28.93 -4.28
N ARG A 436 -17.50 29.67 -4.42
CA ARG A 436 -18.84 29.11 -4.37
C ARG A 436 -19.10 28.28 -5.62
N VAL A 437 -19.60 27.06 -5.44
CA VAL A 437 -20.11 26.22 -6.52
C VAL A 437 -21.50 26.72 -6.89
N PRO A 438 -21.81 26.98 -8.18
CA PRO A 438 -23.15 27.33 -8.60
C PRO A 438 -24.18 26.30 -8.12
N ASP A 439 -25.37 26.77 -7.73
CA ASP A 439 -26.39 25.91 -7.15
C ASP A 439 -26.78 24.73 -8.05
N ASP A 440 -26.64 24.87 -9.37
CA ASP A 440 -26.97 23.86 -10.38
C ASP A 440 -25.76 23.11 -10.96
N HIS A 441 -24.62 23.16 -10.28
CA HIS A 441 -23.38 22.52 -10.71
C HIS A 441 -22.89 21.40 -9.76
N VAL A 442 -22.05 20.53 -10.31
CA VAL A 442 -21.25 19.51 -9.62
C VAL A 442 -19.76 19.86 -9.77
N THR A 443 -18.98 19.71 -8.71
CA THR A 443 -17.52 19.88 -8.70
C THR A 443 -16.83 18.64 -8.11
N VAL A 444 -15.52 18.52 -8.37
CA VAL A 444 -14.66 17.44 -7.89
C VAL A 444 -13.27 17.99 -7.58
N ILE A 445 -12.69 17.55 -6.47
CA ILE A 445 -11.29 17.79 -6.13
C ILE A 445 -10.59 16.44 -5.98
N ALA A 446 -9.46 16.31 -6.66
CA ALA A 446 -8.72 15.05 -6.78
C ALA A 446 -7.22 15.29 -6.54
N ASN A 447 -6.87 15.79 -5.36
CA ASN A 447 -5.49 16.10 -4.95
C ASN A 447 -4.77 17.15 -5.79
N GLY A 448 -5.51 18.16 -6.23
CA GLY A 448 -4.97 19.34 -6.88
C GLY A 448 -5.93 20.50 -6.77
N PHE A 449 -5.39 21.70 -6.58
CA PHE A 449 -6.19 22.92 -6.58
C PHE A 449 -6.91 23.11 -7.92
N THR A 450 -8.11 23.68 -7.83
CA THR A 450 -9.02 23.90 -8.96
C THR A 450 -9.57 25.32 -9.05
N ILE A 451 -9.40 26.17 -8.01
CA ILE A 451 -9.82 27.57 -8.07
C ILE A 451 -8.84 28.30 -8.98
N ARG A 452 -9.34 28.80 -10.11
CA ARG A 452 -8.56 29.47 -11.16
C ARG A 452 -8.63 30.98 -10.97
N GLU A 453 -8.96 31.70 -12.04
CA GLU A 453 -9.14 33.15 -12.01
C GLU A 453 -10.19 33.55 -10.97
N MET A 454 -9.84 34.52 -10.12
CA MET A 454 -10.69 35.02 -9.05
C MET A 454 -11.07 36.47 -9.28
N ASP A 455 -12.37 36.76 -9.20
CA ASP A 455 -12.86 38.13 -9.03
C ASP A 455 -13.01 38.42 -7.53
N LEU A 456 -11.95 38.97 -6.93
CA LEU A 456 -11.91 39.30 -5.50
C LEU A 456 -12.87 40.43 -5.10
N SER A 457 -13.52 41.11 -6.05
CA SER A 457 -14.58 42.09 -5.76
C SER A 457 -15.96 41.43 -5.56
N ASN A 458 -16.12 40.19 -6.02
CA ASN A 458 -17.35 39.42 -5.90
C ASN A 458 -17.30 38.50 -4.68
N GLU A 459 -17.59 39.07 -3.50
CA GLU A 459 -17.59 38.32 -2.23
C GLU A 459 -18.70 37.26 -2.13
N ASP A 460 -19.70 37.30 -3.02
CA ASP A 460 -20.73 36.26 -3.10
C ASP A 460 -20.20 34.98 -3.74
N ALA A 461 -19.25 35.10 -4.67
CA ALA A 461 -18.64 34.00 -5.39
C ALA A 461 -17.26 33.59 -4.86
N PHE A 462 -16.49 34.54 -4.31
CA PHE A 462 -15.11 34.32 -3.88
C PHE A 462 -14.84 34.86 -2.49
N LEU A 463 -14.08 34.11 -1.69
CA LEU A 463 -13.52 34.56 -0.41
C LEU A 463 -12.03 34.24 -0.42
N ALA A 464 -11.20 35.03 0.25
CA ALA A 464 -9.76 34.77 0.29
C ALA A 464 -9.10 35.38 1.53
N SER A 465 -7.88 34.92 1.82
CA SER A 465 -7.05 35.53 2.85
C SER A 465 -6.67 36.98 2.46
N PRO A 466 -6.51 37.90 3.42
CA PRO A 466 -6.19 39.31 3.12
C PRO A 466 -4.88 39.48 2.32
N ASN A 467 -3.96 38.53 2.45
CA ASN A 467 -2.65 38.50 1.79
C ASN A 467 -2.60 37.62 0.53
N VAL A 468 -3.75 37.18 -0.01
CA VAL A 468 -3.82 36.20 -1.10
C VAL A 468 -3.07 36.61 -2.37
N THR A 469 -2.97 37.88 -2.71
CA THR A 469 -2.16 38.33 -3.87
C THR A 469 -0.78 38.85 -3.48
N ALA A 470 -0.61 39.25 -2.21
CA ALA A 470 0.63 39.86 -1.72
C ALA A 470 1.79 38.86 -1.75
N LEU A 471 1.56 37.62 -1.30
CA LEU A 471 2.60 36.59 -1.33
C LEU A 471 3.01 36.23 -2.77
N ALA A 472 2.05 36.03 -3.68
CA ALA A 472 2.34 35.73 -5.07
C ALA A 472 3.15 36.85 -5.75
N GLN A 473 2.85 38.12 -5.44
CA GLN A 473 3.63 39.26 -5.92
C GLN A 473 5.05 39.27 -5.35
N GLU A 474 5.18 39.09 -4.04
CA GLU A 474 6.47 39.06 -3.37
C GLU A 474 7.38 37.94 -3.90
N MET A 475 6.82 36.77 -4.16
CA MET A 475 7.56 35.61 -4.67
C MET A 475 7.77 35.65 -6.20
N GLY A 476 7.22 36.66 -6.89
CA GLY A 476 7.28 36.78 -8.34
C GLY A 476 6.48 35.71 -9.09
N TRP A 477 5.50 35.08 -8.43
CA TRP A 477 4.65 34.04 -9.00
C TRP A 477 3.47 34.61 -9.79
N TRP A 478 3.05 35.84 -9.46
CA TRP A 478 2.05 36.60 -10.19
C TRP A 478 2.29 38.11 -10.02
N SER A 479 1.82 38.91 -10.97
CA SER A 479 1.72 40.37 -10.82
C SER A 479 0.52 40.87 -11.63
N PRO A 480 -0.04 42.06 -11.35
CA PRO A 480 -1.14 42.61 -12.14
C PRO A 480 -0.83 42.73 -13.65
N SER A 481 0.44 42.89 -14.02
CA SER A 481 0.87 42.92 -15.42
C SER A 481 0.82 41.56 -16.13
N MET A 482 0.69 40.45 -15.40
CA MET A 482 0.57 39.10 -15.96
C MET A 482 -0.89 38.71 -16.27
N GLY A 483 -1.88 39.53 -15.89
CA GLY A 483 -3.30 39.28 -16.11
C GLY A 483 -4.10 39.09 -14.82
N PRO A 484 -5.33 38.56 -14.89
CA PRO A 484 -6.15 38.22 -13.72
C PRO A 484 -5.42 37.31 -12.74
N PHE A 485 -5.81 37.37 -11.47
CA PHE A 485 -5.22 36.52 -10.45
C PHE A 485 -5.81 35.10 -10.50
N ASP A 486 -5.00 34.12 -10.92
CA ASP A 486 -5.33 32.69 -10.88
C ASP A 486 -4.64 32.02 -9.68
N PHE A 487 -5.45 31.57 -8.72
CA PHE A 487 -4.93 31.00 -7.47
C PHE A 487 -4.12 29.72 -7.70
N THR A 488 -4.64 28.78 -8.49
CA THR A 488 -3.97 27.51 -8.77
C THR A 488 -2.67 27.73 -9.54
N ALA A 489 -2.65 28.65 -10.51
CA ALA A 489 -1.43 28.96 -11.26
C ALA A 489 -0.36 29.62 -10.38
N ALA A 490 -0.78 30.49 -9.45
CA ALA A 490 0.13 31.17 -8.54
C ALA A 490 0.70 30.24 -7.45
N TYR A 491 -0.12 29.34 -6.91
CA TYR A 491 0.17 28.62 -5.67
C TYR A 491 0.20 27.09 -5.76
N GLY A 492 -0.46 26.49 -6.75
CA GLY A 492 -0.47 25.05 -6.94
C GLY A 492 0.94 24.49 -7.19
N TYR A 493 1.20 23.32 -6.63
CA TYR A 493 2.47 22.63 -6.86
C TYR A 493 2.66 22.33 -8.36
N ARG A 494 3.84 22.66 -8.89
CA ARG A 494 4.22 22.44 -10.29
C ARG A 494 5.09 21.22 -10.38
N ASP A 495 4.47 20.06 -10.32
CA ASP A 495 5.20 18.81 -10.46
C ASP A 495 5.72 18.64 -11.89
N LYS A 496 6.92 18.08 -12.00
CA LYS A 496 7.49 17.61 -13.27
C LYS A 496 7.21 16.13 -13.51
N ASP A 497 6.58 15.44 -12.55
CA ASP A 497 6.19 14.05 -12.67
C ASP A 497 5.10 13.86 -13.76
N PRO A 498 5.36 13.02 -14.79
CA PRO A 498 4.38 12.72 -15.84
C PRO A 498 3.15 11.95 -15.34
N ILE A 499 3.08 11.51 -14.08
CA ILE A 499 1.96 10.73 -13.54
C ILE A 499 0.72 11.57 -13.21
N ARG A 500 0.84 12.89 -13.02
CA ARG A 500 -0.28 13.73 -12.56
C ARG A 500 -1.54 13.68 -13.44
N PRO A 501 -1.47 13.60 -14.77
CA PRO A 501 -2.65 13.35 -15.59
C PRO A 501 -3.37 12.05 -15.25
N LEU A 502 -2.62 10.98 -14.90
CA LEU A 502 -3.15 9.68 -14.46
C LEU A 502 -3.69 9.73 -13.01
N TYR A 503 -3.09 10.58 -12.17
CA TYR A 503 -3.39 10.67 -10.74
C TYR A 503 -4.56 11.61 -10.42
N VAL A 504 -4.55 12.83 -10.97
CA VAL A 504 -5.51 13.91 -10.71
C VAL A 504 -6.52 13.99 -11.85
N GLY A 505 -6.03 14.23 -13.06
CA GLY A 505 -6.88 14.60 -14.20
C GLY A 505 -7.89 13.53 -14.58
N ARG A 506 -7.51 12.25 -14.51
CA ARG A 506 -8.38 11.12 -14.82
C ARG A 506 -9.63 11.07 -13.93
N ARG A 507 -9.48 11.32 -12.62
CA ARG A 507 -10.61 11.36 -11.66
C ARG A 507 -11.51 12.55 -11.92
N VAL A 508 -10.94 13.74 -12.14
CA VAL A 508 -11.71 14.95 -12.47
C VAL A 508 -12.54 14.73 -13.73
N TRP A 509 -11.89 14.26 -14.80
CA TRP A 509 -12.57 13.93 -16.05
C TRP A 509 -13.69 12.92 -15.82
N ARG A 510 -13.42 11.84 -15.09
CA ARG A 510 -14.39 10.75 -14.93
C ARG A 510 -15.67 11.20 -14.22
N VAL A 511 -15.56 12.04 -13.19
CA VAL A 511 -16.75 12.59 -12.53
C VAL A 511 -17.57 13.42 -13.53
N PHE A 512 -16.92 14.31 -14.28
CA PHE A 512 -17.61 15.16 -15.27
C PHE A 512 -18.16 14.38 -16.46
N ASP A 513 -17.47 13.34 -16.94
CA ASP A 513 -17.91 12.44 -18.01
C ASP A 513 -19.18 11.67 -17.63
N VAL A 514 -19.32 11.29 -16.36
CA VAL A 514 -20.53 10.59 -15.87
C VAL A 514 -21.72 11.54 -15.71
N VAL A 515 -21.51 12.74 -15.16
CA VAL A 515 -22.63 13.65 -14.85
C VAL A 515 -22.99 14.61 -16.00
N ALA A 516 -22.05 14.90 -16.89
CA ALA A 516 -22.21 15.80 -18.03
C ALA A 516 -21.53 15.22 -19.30
N PRO A 517 -21.88 13.99 -19.74
CA PRO A 517 -21.31 13.38 -20.94
C PRO A 517 -21.51 14.22 -22.21
N SER A 518 -22.54 15.09 -22.25
CA SER A 518 -22.76 16.02 -23.37
C SER A 518 -21.59 16.97 -23.64
N LEU A 519 -20.75 17.25 -22.64
CA LEU A 519 -19.57 18.12 -22.78
C LEU A 519 -18.42 17.46 -23.54
N GLN A 520 -18.39 16.13 -23.63
CA GLN A 520 -17.36 15.35 -24.33
C GLN A 520 -15.92 15.80 -23.99
N LEU A 521 -15.67 16.03 -22.69
CA LEU A 521 -14.37 16.51 -22.22
C LEU A 521 -13.26 15.50 -22.58
N ASP A 522 -12.13 16.00 -23.07
CA ASP A 522 -10.99 15.15 -23.44
C ASP A 522 -10.34 14.56 -22.17
N SER A 523 -10.32 13.23 -22.10
CA SER A 523 -9.78 12.45 -20.97
C SER A 523 -8.26 12.52 -20.81
N ARG A 524 -7.56 13.19 -21.74
CA ARG A 524 -6.09 13.26 -21.80
C ARG A 524 -5.51 14.57 -21.29
N LEU A 525 -6.35 15.56 -20.98
CA LEU A 525 -5.88 16.91 -20.65
C LEU A 525 -5.08 16.97 -19.33
N GLY A 526 -5.36 16.07 -18.39
CA GLY A 526 -4.74 16.11 -17.07
C GLY A 526 -5.23 17.30 -16.22
N SER A 527 -4.51 17.63 -15.15
CA SER A 527 -4.79 18.81 -14.30
C SER A 527 -3.48 19.52 -13.89
N PRO A 528 -2.79 20.19 -14.82
CA PRO A 528 -1.60 20.96 -14.53
C PRO A 528 -1.96 22.25 -13.77
N SER A 529 -1.08 22.69 -12.88
CA SER A 529 -1.30 23.92 -12.11
C SER A 529 -1.16 25.18 -13.00
N ASP A 530 -0.34 25.14 -14.05
CA ASP A 530 0.11 26.33 -14.79
C ASP A 530 -0.94 26.94 -15.71
N TYR A 531 -1.91 26.14 -16.14
CA TYR A 531 -2.98 26.55 -17.03
C TYR A 531 -4.23 25.70 -16.80
N PRO A 532 -5.43 26.23 -17.06
CA PRO A 532 -6.67 25.47 -16.89
C PRO A 532 -6.82 24.36 -17.95
N THR A 533 -7.41 23.23 -17.54
CA THR A 533 -7.73 22.10 -18.42
C THR A 533 -9.19 21.68 -18.32
N TYR A 534 -9.66 21.38 -17.11
CA TYR A 534 -11.06 21.11 -16.80
C TYR A 534 -11.71 22.34 -16.13
N PRO A 535 -13.03 22.54 -16.30
CA PRO A 535 -13.75 23.60 -15.59
C PRO A 535 -13.76 23.34 -14.08
N PHE A 536 -13.93 24.41 -13.28
CA PHE A 536 -14.08 24.30 -11.82
C PHE A 536 -15.28 23.41 -11.43
N SER A 537 -16.37 23.51 -12.18
CA SER A 537 -17.60 22.73 -11.97
C SER A 537 -18.40 22.65 -13.27
N VAL A 538 -19.31 21.70 -13.37
CA VAL A 538 -20.18 21.49 -14.54
C VAL A 538 -21.64 21.39 -14.13
N ARG A 539 -22.54 21.90 -14.97
CA ARG A 539 -23.97 21.57 -14.87
C ARG A 539 -24.16 20.12 -15.30
N PRO A 540 -24.79 19.25 -14.50
CA PRO A 540 -25.05 17.89 -14.92
C PRO A 540 -26.16 17.86 -15.98
N ASP A 541 -26.09 16.90 -16.91
CA ASP A 541 -27.09 16.72 -17.98
C ASP A 541 -28.46 16.32 -17.42
N THR A 542 -28.44 15.59 -16.30
CA THR A 542 -29.63 15.21 -15.52
C THR A 542 -29.35 15.43 -14.04
N PRO A 543 -30.35 15.80 -13.22
CA PRO A 543 -30.15 15.98 -11.79
C PRO A 543 -29.51 14.73 -11.15
N VAL A 544 -28.47 14.92 -10.35
CA VAL A 544 -27.75 13.84 -9.69
C VAL A 544 -28.50 13.38 -8.44
N THR A 545 -28.45 12.09 -8.15
CA THR A 545 -29.01 11.52 -6.91
C THR A 545 -27.89 11.16 -5.94
N VAL A 546 -28.23 10.89 -4.68
CA VAL A 546 -27.29 10.29 -3.72
C VAL A 546 -26.67 9.01 -4.29
N GLU A 547 -27.46 8.18 -4.97
CA GLU A 547 -26.99 6.94 -5.60
C GLU A 547 -25.99 7.21 -6.75
N THR A 548 -26.21 8.27 -7.55
CA THR A 548 -25.24 8.70 -8.58
C THR A 548 -23.87 8.96 -7.95
N ILE A 549 -23.83 9.71 -6.84
CA ILE A 549 -22.59 10.04 -6.14
C ILE A 549 -21.95 8.80 -5.51
N MET A 550 -22.73 7.92 -4.87
CA MET A 550 -22.23 6.65 -4.35
C MET A 550 -21.60 5.79 -5.45
N ASN A 551 -22.18 5.76 -6.64
CA ASN A 551 -21.64 4.99 -7.76
C ASN A 551 -20.36 5.62 -8.33
N LEU A 552 -20.21 6.93 -8.27
CA LEU A 552 -18.95 7.61 -8.57
C LEU A 552 -17.85 7.24 -7.57
N LEU A 553 -18.16 7.19 -6.27
CA LEU A 553 -17.20 6.75 -5.25
C LEU A 553 -16.72 5.31 -5.48
N ARG A 554 -17.56 4.47 -6.10
CA ARG A 554 -17.25 3.07 -6.47
C ARG A 554 -16.40 2.92 -7.73
N ASP A 555 -16.18 3.99 -8.48
CA ASP A 555 -15.64 3.93 -9.84
C ASP A 555 -14.13 3.62 -9.87
N TYR A 556 -13.78 2.72 -10.79
CA TYR A 556 -12.42 2.34 -11.16
C TYR A 556 -12.24 2.38 -12.70
N TYR A 557 -12.94 3.32 -13.33
CA TYR A 557 -12.99 3.60 -14.77
C TYR A 557 -13.68 2.53 -15.63
N GLN A 558 -14.55 1.73 -15.04
CA GLN A 558 -15.23 0.64 -15.73
C GLN A 558 -16.00 1.12 -16.97
N GLY A 559 -15.86 0.38 -18.07
CA GLY A 559 -16.49 0.71 -19.36
C GLY A 559 -15.80 1.81 -20.16
N THR A 560 -14.62 2.27 -19.73
CA THR A 560 -13.79 3.23 -20.47
C THR A 560 -12.49 2.57 -20.96
N PRO A 561 -11.70 3.23 -21.85
CA PRO A 561 -10.36 2.76 -22.19
C PRO A 561 -9.38 2.66 -21.01
N PHE A 562 -9.72 3.25 -19.85
CA PHE A 562 -8.90 3.29 -18.64
C PHE A 562 -9.34 2.26 -17.58
N ASP A 563 -10.27 1.38 -17.92
CA ASP A 563 -10.85 0.37 -17.02
C ASP A 563 -9.77 -0.51 -16.37
N LEU A 564 -9.58 -0.33 -15.06
CA LEU A 564 -8.56 -1.06 -14.30
C LEU A 564 -8.88 -2.55 -14.13
N SER A 565 -10.11 -2.99 -14.45
CA SER A 565 -10.50 -4.40 -14.45
C SER A 565 -10.03 -5.13 -15.72
N LYS A 566 -9.33 -4.45 -16.65
CA LYS A 566 -8.90 -5.00 -17.94
C LYS A 566 -7.37 -5.09 -18.06
N GLY A 567 -6.94 -5.91 -19.01
CA GLY A 567 -5.53 -6.09 -19.37
C GLY A 567 -4.72 -6.87 -18.34
N VAL A 568 -3.43 -7.05 -18.65
CA VAL A 568 -2.51 -7.89 -17.84
C VAL A 568 -2.38 -7.38 -16.41
N GLY A 569 -2.42 -6.06 -16.20
CA GLY A 569 -2.33 -5.47 -14.86
C GLY A 569 -3.48 -5.88 -13.92
N ALA A 570 -4.64 -6.28 -14.47
CA ALA A 570 -5.77 -6.74 -13.68
C ALA A 570 -5.68 -8.24 -13.32
N GLY A 571 -4.63 -8.92 -13.76
CA GLY A 571 -4.49 -10.36 -13.63
C GLY A 571 -5.54 -11.14 -14.45
N PRO A 572 -5.60 -12.48 -14.29
CA PRO A 572 -6.51 -13.32 -15.05
C PRO A 572 -8.00 -13.04 -14.74
N PHE A 573 -8.30 -12.49 -13.57
CA PHE A 573 -9.67 -12.37 -13.05
C PHE A 573 -10.16 -10.94 -12.94
N GLY A 574 -9.44 -9.97 -13.52
CA GLY A 574 -9.92 -8.60 -13.68
C GLY A 574 -9.95 -7.77 -12.38
N ALA A 575 -9.04 -8.01 -11.45
CA ALA A 575 -8.95 -7.24 -10.22
C ALA A 575 -8.56 -5.76 -10.51
N PRO A 576 -9.38 -4.78 -10.10
CA PRO A 576 -9.15 -3.37 -10.44
C PRO A 576 -8.14 -2.66 -9.51
N ILE A 577 -7.51 -3.39 -8.60
CA ILE A 577 -6.62 -2.84 -7.57
C ILE A 577 -5.17 -2.80 -8.07
N ARG A 578 -4.49 -1.68 -7.80
CA ARG A 578 -3.05 -1.50 -8.02
C ARG A 578 -2.43 -1.05 -6.70
N TRP A 579 -1.51 -1.85 -6.18
CA TRP A 579 -0.83 -1.54 -4.91
C TRP A 579 0.33 -0.56 -5.12
N ASP A 580 0.52 0.32 -4.14
CA ASP A 580 1.68 1.21 -4.07
C ASP A 580 2.90 0.46 -3.54
N GLY A 581 4.07 1.09 -3.66
CA GLY A 581 5.33 0.61 -3.13
C GLY A 581 6.52 1.11 -3.93
N SER A 582 7.72 0.64 -3.59
CA SER A 582 8.91 0.96 -4.38
C SER A 582 8.71 0.51 -5.82
N ALA A 583 8.81 1.45 -6.75
CA ALA A 583 8.80 1.17 -8.19
C ALA A 583 10.05 0.39 -8.65
N LYS A 584 10.99 0.05 -7.75
CA LYS A 584 12.23 -0.69 -8.05
C LYS A 584 13.00 -0.11 -9.24
N ASN A 585 13.07 1.23 -9.32
CA ASN A 585 13.69 2.00 -10.40
C ASN A 585 13.04 1.81 -11.80
N VAL A 586 11.81 1.30 -11.86
CA VAL A 586 11.01 1.25 -13.10
C VAL A 586 10.27 2.58 -13.25
N THR A 587 10.40 3.20 -14.41
CA THR A 587 9.64 4.41 -14.75
C THR A 587 8.27 4.02 -15.31
N GLY A 588 7.19 4.56 -14.73
CA GLY A 588 5.82 4.31 -15.15
C GLY A 588 4.81 4.60 -14.04
N GLY A 589 3.53 4.45 -14.34
CA GLY A 589 2.44 4.67 -13.39
C GLY A 589 1.13 4.06 -13.88
N TRP A 590 0.24 3.78 -12.95
CA TRP A 590 -1.13 3.36 -13.23
C TRP A 590 -2.10 4.54 -13.08
N GLU A 591 -3.30 4.41 -13.64
CA GLU A 591 -4.40 5.30 -13.29
C GLU A 591 -4.71 5.17 -11.80
N ARG A 592 -4.95 6.31 -11.13
CA ARG A 592 -5.46 6.30 -9.77
C ARG A 592 -6.99 6.33 -9.82
N PRO A 593 -7.70 5.26 -9.41
CA PRO A 593 -9.17 5.28 -9.36
C PRO A 593 -9.68 6.09 -8.17
N ILE A 594 -11.00 6.33 -8.14
CA ILE A 594 -11.68 6.93 -6.98
C ILE A 594 -11.80 5.87 -5.89
N SER A 595 -12.25 4.67 -6.24
CA SER A 595 -12.31 3.51 -5.36
C SER A 595 -10.97 2.76 -5.34
N MET A 596 -10.23 2.79 -4.23
CA MET A 596 -8.90 2.17 -4.16
C MET A 596 -8.61 1.44 -2.85
N PHE A 597 -7.58 0.58 -2.85
CA PHE A 597 -7.26 -0.29 -1.72
C PHE A 597 -6.91 0.42 -0.40
N ARG A 598 -6.56 1.72 -0.48
CA ARG A 598 -6.27 2.55 0.70
C ARG A 598 -7.50 3.20 1.30
N THR A 599 -8.64 3.16 0.62
CA THR A 599 -9.85 3.81 1.12
C THR A 599 -10.31 3.11 2.40
N VAL A 600 -10.15 3.78 3.55
CA VAL A 600 -10.53 3.25 4.86
C VAL A 600 -12.03 3.42 5.11
N TYR A 601 -12.59 4.52 4.64
CA TYR A 601 -14.03 4.79 4.63
C TYR A 601 -14.38 5.77 3.51
N SER A 602 -15.68 5.87 3.23
CA SER A 602 -16.20 6.89 2.32
C SER A 602 -17.60 7.29 2.77
N PHE A 603 -18.04 8.47 2.34
CA PHE A 603 -19.37 8.95 2.68
C PHE A 603 -20.01 9.81 1.60
N VAL A 604 -21.34 9.93 1.68
CA VAL A 604 -22.12 11.00 1.07
C VAL A 604 -22.92 11.70 2.16
N LEU A 605 -22.66 12.98 2.36
CA LEU A 605 -23.36 13.88 3.27
C LEU A 605 -24.45 14.60 2.49
N GLN A 606 -25.69 14.44 2.93
CA GLN A 606 -26.87 15.01 2.32
C GLN A 606 -27.49 16.03 3.29
N SER A 607 -27.59 17.28 2.86
CA SER A 607 -28.24 18.35 3.63
C SER A 607 -29.52 18.79 2.95
N ARG A 608 -30.64 18.74 3.68
CA ARG A 608 -31.98 19.06 3.21
C ARG A 608 -32.60 20.09 4.13
N GLY A 609 -32.28 21.36 3.89
CA GLY A 609 -32.73 22.46 4.75
C GLY A 609 -34.23 22.70 4.80
N TYR A 610 -35.01 22.07 3.92
CA TYR A 610 -36.47 22.07 3.97
C TYR A 610 -37.05 21.04 4.95
N LEU A 611 -36.20 20.24 5.61
CA LEU A 611 -36.56 19.29 6.66
C LEU A 611 -35.88 19.66 7.98
N ALA A 612 -36.45 19.24 9.10
CA ALA A 612 -35.82 19.35 10.41
C ALA A 612 -34.47 18.61 10.43
N ASP A 613 -33.48 19.12 11.18
CA ASP A 613 -32.09 18.66 11.09
C ASP A 613 -31.94 17.14 11.28
N ALA A 614 -32.58 16.55 12.28
CA ALA A 614 -32.56 15.11 12.55
C ALA A 614 -33.03 14.22 11.38
N VAL A 615 -33.81 14.79 10.45
CA VAL A 615 -34.32 14.09 9.27
C VAL A 615 -33.56 14.53 8.02
N GLY A 616 -33.32 15.83 7.90
CA GLY A 616 -32.75 16.48 6.72
C GLY A 616 -31.28 16.15 6.52
N GLY A 617 -30.49 16.16 7.60
CA GLY A 617 -29.07 15.82 7.60
C GLY A 617 -28.86 14.31 7.66
N VAL A 618 -28.32 13.74 6.57
CA VAL A 618 -28.03 12.31 6.47
C VAL A 618 -26.60 12.10 6.04
N MET A 619 -25.84 11.39 6.87
CA MET A 619 -24.53 10.84 6.53
C MET A 619 -24.71 9.40 6.05
N TRP A 620 -24.59 9.21 4.75
CA TRP A 620 -24.51 7.89 4.13
C TRP A 620 -23.07 7.39 4.25
N TYR A 621 -22.81 6.55 5.24
CA TYR A 621 -21.46 6.14 5.63
C TYR A 621 -21.13 4.71 5.18
N GLY A 622 -19.99 4.51 4.54
CA GLY A 622 -19.50 3.21 4.08
C GLY A 622 -18.09 2.94 4.60
N GLN A 623 -17.85 1.74 5.14
CA GLN A 623 -16.53 1.33 5.60
C GLN A 623 -15.80 0.48 4.55
N GLY A 624 -14.47 0.60 4.53
CA GLY A 624 -13.60 -0.03 3.56
C GLY A 624 -13.77 0.55 2.15
N THR A 625 -13.17 -0.13 1.17
CA THR A 625 -13.15 0.36 -0.20
C THR A 625 -14.56 0.43 -0.83
N PRO A 626 -14.94 1.55 -1.48
CA PRO A 626 -16.32 1.77 -1.94
C PRO A 626 -16.90 0.70 -2.86
N HIS A 627 -16.10 0.13 -3.77
CA HIS A 627 -16.59 -0.82 -4.79
C HIS A 627 -17.24 -2.08 -4.19
N GLY A 628 -16.93 -2.43 -2.94
CA GLY A 628 -17.56 -3.51 -2.20
C GLY A 628 -18.24 -3.07 -0.89
N THR A 629 -18.62 -1.80 -0.74
CA THR A 629 -19.28 -1.29 0.47
C THR A 629 -20.76 -0.97 0.30
N VAL A 630 -21.47 -0.98 1.43
CA VAL A 630 -22.87 -0.55 1.57
C VAL A 630 -22.89 0.74 2.40
N TYR A 631 -23.56 1.77 1.89
CA TYR A 631 -23.68 3.03 2.63
C TYR A 631 -24.89 2.98 3.56
N VAL A 632 -24.63 3.08 4.86
CA VAL A 632 -25.61 3.07 5.94
C VAL A 632 -25.98 4.52 6.31
N PRO A 633 -27.28 4.86 6.47
CA PRO A 633 -27.68 6.25 6.65
C PRO A 633 -27.81 6.64 8.13
N PHE A 634 -26.80 7.32 8.66
CA PHE A 634 -26.84 7.93 9.99
C PHE A 634 -27.38 9.37 9.90
N SER A 635 -28.15 9.79 10.89
CA SER A 635 -28.61 11.18 11.00
C SER A 635 -27.51 12.07 11.62
N CYS A 636 -27.51 13.35 11.26
CA CYS A 636 -26.66 14.34 11.93
C CYS A 636 -27.01 14.57 13.41
N ALA A 637 -28.24 14.23 13.83
CA ALA A 637 -28.71 14.42 15.21
C ALA A 637 -28.61 13.14 16.07
N GLN A 638 -28.06 12.05 15.51
CA GLN A 638 -27.78 10.84 16.27
C GLN A 638 -26.60 11.07 17.23
N THR A 639 -26.71 10.57 18.45
CA THR A 639 -25.64 10.67 19.46
C THR A 639 -24.83 9.38 19.60
N GLU A 640 -25.33 8.27 19.03
CA GLU A 640 -24.74 6.95 19.15
C GLU A 640 -24.84 6.17 17.82
N VAL A 641 -23.84 5.32 17.60
CA VAL A 641 -23.78 4.31 16.53
C VAL A 641 -23.61 2.92 17.15
N PRO A 642 -23.89 1.82 16.42
CA PRO A 642 -23.62 0.49 16.93
C PRO A 642 -22.15 0.30 17.28
N GLU A 643 -21.86 -0.52 18.29
CA GLU A 643 -20.50 -0.78 18.79
C GLU A 643 -19.53 -1.22 17.68
N SER A 644 -20.02 -1.95 16.67
CA SER A 644 -19.22 -2.38 15.52
C SER A 644 -18.58 -1.23 14.72
N TYR A 645 -19.13 -0.01 14.81
CA TYR A 645 -18.57 1.21 14.20
C TYR A 645 -17.60 1.97 15.12
N LEU A 646 -17.45 1.53 16.37
CA LEU A 646 -16.51 2.05 17.38
C LEU A 646 -15.30 1.12 17.58
N LEU A 647 -15.21 0.04 16.80
CA LEU A 647 -14.08 -0.89 16.77
C LEU A 647 -13.27 -0.67 15.48
N GLY A 648 -11.97 -0.46 15.60
CA GLY A 648 -11.21 0.10 14.46
C GLY A 648 -9.71 -0.12 14.45
N LYS A 649 -9.21 -1.25 14.96
CA LYS A 649 -7.79 -1.61 14.81
C LYS A 649 -7.56 -2.41 13.52
N GLN A 650 -6.79 -1.84 12.59
CA GLN A 650 -6.40 -2.51 11.35
C GLN A 650 -5.40 -3.67 11.53
N SER A 651 -4.70 -3.74 12.66
CA SER A 651 -3.71 -4.79 12.94
C SER A 651 -4.31 -6.04 13.57
N GLU A 652 -5.57 -5.99 14.01
CA GLU A 652 -6.23 -7.05 14.79
C GLU A 652 -7.55 -7.39 14.11
N PHE A 653 -7.59 -8.52 13.38
CA PHE A 653 -8.82 -9.00 12.77
C PHE A 653 -9.90 -9.25 13.83
N SER A 654 -11.09 -8.71 13.62
CA SER A 654 -12.24 -8.91 14.51
C SER A 654 -13.54 -9.01 13.74
N GLN A 655 -14.33 -10.05 14.01
CA GLN A 655 -15.69 -10.18 13.48
C GLN A 655 -16.69 -9.21 14.13
N GLU A 656 -16.30 -8.54 15.21
CA GLU A 656 -17.14 -7.54 15.87
C GLU A 656 -17.07 -6.18 15.14
N SER A 657 -15.99 -5.92 14.40
CA SER A 657 -15.79 -4.66 13.68
C SER A 657 -16.56 -4.64 12.35
N ALA A 658 -17.27 -3.54 12.12
CA ALA A 658 -17.91 -3.27 10.84
C ALA A 658 -16.85 -3.12 9.72
N TRP A 659 -15.71 -2.47 10.01
CA TRP A 659 -14.65 -2.29 9.02
C TRP A 659 -14.16 -3.62 8.46
N TRP A 660 -13.82 -4.55 9.35
CA TRP A 660 -13.32 -5.87 8.97
C TRP A 660 -14.32 -6.68 8.18
N ALA A 661 -15.63 -6.48 8.39
CA ALA A 661 -16.66 -7.14 7.59
C ALA A 661 -16.54 -6.74 6.10
N PHE A 662 -16.42 -5.44 5.84
CA PHE A 662 -16.31 -4.92 4.48
C PHE A 662 -14.93 -5.17 3.88
N ASP A 663 -13.86 -4.95 4.64
CA ASP A 663 -12.49 -5.18 4.20
C ASP A 663 -12.23 -6.65 3.84
N PHE A 664 -12.75 -7.60 4.64
CA PHE A 664 -12.64 -9.03 4.34
C PHE A 664 -13.29 -9.38 2.99
N VAL A 665 -14.53 -8.92 2.76
CA VAL A 665 -15.24 -9.20 1.49
C VAL A 665 -14.53 -8.54 0.31
N ASN A 666 -14.04 -7.30 0.46
CA ASN A 666 -13.25 -6.63 -0.57
C ASN A 666 -12.01 -7.45 -0.95
N ASN A 667 -11.19 -7.83 0.03
CA ASN A 667 -9.99 -8.63 -0.20
C ASN A 667 -10.30 -10.01 -0.79
N TRP A 668 -11.31 -10.71 -0.26
CA TRP A 668 -11.74 -12.02 -0.76
C TRP A 668 -12.20 -11.93 -2.22
N SER A 669 -12.90 -10.86 -2.59
CA SER A 669 -13.38 -10.66 -3.95
C SER A 669 -12.25 -10.59 -4.98
N LEU A 670 -11.05 -10.15 -4.61
CA LEU A 670 -9.93 -10.01 -5.54
C LEU A 670 -9.40 -11.36 -6.06
N LEU A 671 -9.65 -12.47 -5.34
CA LEU A 671 -9.22 -13.81 -5.74
C LEU A 671 -9.87 -14.26 -7.05
N ARG A 672 -11.13 -13.87 -7.28
CA ARG A 672 -11.95 -14.18 -8.46
C ARG A 672 -12.90 -13.03 -8.76
N PHE A 673 -12.34 -11.84 -8.98
CA PHE A 673 -13.11 -10.61 -9.10
C PHE A 673 -14.15 -10.66 -10.24
N ASP A 674 -13.83 -11.36 -11.33
CA ASP A 674 -14.72 -11.64 -12.45
C ASP A 674 -16.05 -12.29 -12.05
N GLU A 675 -16.08 -13.07 -10.96
CA GLU A 675 -17.28 -13.76 -10.47
C GLU A 675 -17.76 -13.26 -9.11
N ILE A 676 -16.87 -13.15 -8.13
CA ILE A 676 -17.23 -12.74 -6.76
C ILE A 676 -17.81 -11.32 -6.76
N SER A 677 -17.27 -10.40 -7.58
CA SER A 677 -17.77 -9.02 -7.64
C SER A 677 -19.22 -8.93 -8.14
N LYS A 678 -19.73 -9.94 -8.88
CA LYS A 678 -21.12 -9.96 -9.34
C LYS A 678 -22.05 -10.18 -8.14
N ASP A 679 -21.74 -11.16 -7.30
CA ASP A 679 -22.48 -11.46 -6.08
C ASP A 679 -22.39 -10.30 -5.08
N VAL A 680 -21.20 -9.71 -4.90
CA VAL A 680 -20.99 -8.54 -4.04
C VAL A 680 -21.86 -7.37 -4.51
N ARG A 681 -21.81 -7.01 -5.80
CA ARG A 681 -22.65 -5.93 -6.35
C ARG A 681 -24.15 -6.21 -6.21
N ALA A 682 -24.57 -7.45 -6.43
CA ALA A 682 -25.97 -7.84 -6.23
C ALA A 682 -26.40 -7.66 -4.76
N LYS A 683 -25.55 -8.06 -3.80
CA LYS A 683 -25.81 -7.88 -2.37
C LYS A 683 -25.85 -6.42 -1.97
N ILE A 684 -24.94 -5.59 -2.50
CA ILE A 684 -24.94 -4.14 -2.29
C ILE A 684 -26.26 -3.55 -2.79
N ALA A 685 -26.69 -3.88 -4.01
CA ALA A 685 -27.91 -3.33 -4.59
C ALA A 685 -29.15 -3.61 -3.70
N VAL A 686 -29.26 -4.82 -3.15
CA VAL A 686 -30.32 -5.18 -2.20
C VAL A 686 -30.28 -4.31 -0.95
N LEU A 687 -29.13 -4.26 -0.27
CA LEU A 687 -29.00 -3.53 0.98
C LEU A 687 -29.10 -2.01 0.80
N GLN A 688 -28.58 -1.46 -0.31
CA GLN A 688 -28.66 -0.04 -0.62
C GLN A 688 -30.12 0.38 -0.92
N THR A 689 -30.87 -0.47 -1.64
CA THR A 689 -32.32 -0.25 -1.87
C THR A 689 -33.09 -0.24 -0.55
N GLU A 690 -32.78 -1.17 0.36
CA GLU A 690 -33.38 -1.21 1.70
C GLU A 690 -33.04 0.05 2.51
N ALA A 691 -31.81 0.56 2.41
CA ALA A 691 -31.36 1.79 3.08
C ALA A 691 -32.15 3.03 2.59
N PHE A 692 -32.33 3.18 1.28
CA PHE A 692 -33.17 4.25 0.72
C PHE A 692 -34.63 4.12 1.15
N ALA A 693 -35.17 2.90 1.13
CA ALA A 693 -36.53 2.64 1.59
C ALA A 693 -36.70 2.94 3.09
N LEU A 694 -35.68 2.65 3.92
CA LEU A 694 -35.67 2.99 5.35
C LEU A 694 -35.79 4.50 5.55
N ARG A 695 -34.98 5.31 4.87
CA ARG A 695 -35.06 6.78 5.00
C ARG A 695 -36.42 7.33 4.61
N LYS A 696 -37.01 6.81 3.53
CA LYS A 696 -38.37 7.18 3.14
C LYS A 696 -39.40 6.83 4.21
N ARG A 697 -39.30 5.66 4.85
CA ARG A 697 -40.21 5.26 5.95
C ARG A 697 -40.03 6.12 7.19
N ILE A 698 -38.78 6.43 7.57
CA ILE A 698 -38.47 7.32 8.69
C ILE A 698 -39.11 8.68 8.45
N GLU A 699 -38.87 9.27 7.29
CA GLU A 699 -39.45 10.56 6.90
C GLU A 699 -40.97 10.56 6.98
N GLN A 700 -41.63 9.52 6.45
CA GLN A 700 -43.09 9.36 6.50
C GLN A 700 -43.63 9.22 7.93
N HIS A 701 -42.91 8.52 8.81
CA HIS A 701 -43.32 8.30 10.20
C HIS A 701 -43.28 9.58 11.02
N VAL A 702 -42.22 10.37 10.83
CA VAL A 702 -41.99 11.58 11.64
C VAL A 702 -42.76 12.81 11.13
N VAL A 703 -43.46 12.70 9.98
CA VAL A 703 -44.34 13.77 9.51
C VAL A 703 -45.37 14.12 10.58
N GLY A 704 -45.41 15.40 10.98
CA GLY A 704 -46.35 15.89 11.98
C GLY A 704 -45.94 15.65 13.44
N MET A 705 -44.79 15.01 13.69
CA MET A 705 -44.18 15.02 15.02
C MET A 705 -43.55 16.38 15.28
N ASN A 706 -43.89 16.99 16.43
CA ASN A 706 -43.33 18.30 16.83
C ASN A 706 -42.22 18.18 17.89
N ASP A 707 -42.11 17.03 18.56
CA ASP A 707 -41.07 16.78 19.56
C ASP A 707 -39.77 16.35 18.86
N THR A 708 -38.81 17.27 18.81
CA THR A 708 -37.50 17.06 18.17
C THR A 708 -36.70 15.94 18.82
N SER A 709 -36.81 15.77 20.14
CA SER A 709 -36.12 14.69 20.86
C SER A 709 -36.71 13.34 20.48
N ALA A 710 -38.04 13.22 20.41
CA ALA A 710 -38.70 11.99 19.99
C ALA A 710 -38.37 11.63 18.53
N VAL A 711 -38.29 12.62 17.64
CA VAL A 711 -37.86 12.42 16.25
C VAL A 711 -36.42 11.92 16.20
N ALA A 712 -35.48 12.57 16.90
CA ALA A 712 -34.07 12.17 16.93
C ALA A 712 -33.90 10.75 17.47
N SER A 713 -34.55 10.41 18.59
CA SER A 713 -34.51 9.05 19.16
C SER A 713 -35.07 8.00 18.21
N TYR A 714 -36.20 8.26 17.55
CA TYR A 714 -36.78 7.32 16.58
C TYR A 714 -35.84 7.10 15.39
N VAL A 715 -35.31 8.18 14.82
CA VAL A 715 -34.34 8.11 13.71
C VAL A 715 -33.12 7.31 14.11
N GLN A 716 -32.56 7.57 15.30
CA GLN A 716 -31.41 6.84 15.85
C GLN A 716 -31.66 5.35 15.93
N THR A 717 -32.75 4.93 16.57
CA THR A 717 -33.08 3.51 16.72
C THR A 717 -33.18 2.84 15.36
N GLN A 718 -33.92 3.43 14.41
CA GLN A 718 -34.11 2.84 13.08
C GLN A 718 -32.79 2.74 12.29
N SER A 719 -31.94 3.77 12.34
CA SER A 719 -30.65 3.77 11.68
C SER A 719 -29.68 2.77 12.32
N ASN A 720 -29.63 2.65 13.64
CA ASN A 720 -28.74 1.72 14.36
C ASN A 720 -29.17 0.25 14.20
N ASP A 721 -30.47 -0.03 14.20
CA ASP A 721 -31.00 -1.37 13.93
C ASP A 721 -30.62 -1.82 12.52
N PHE A 722 -30.76 -0.93 11.53
CA PHE A 722 -30.37 -1.22 10.16
C PHE A 722 -28.86 -1.40 10.02
N ALA A 723 -28.06 -0.51 10.59
CA ALA A 723 -26.60 -0.59 10.60
C ALA A 723 -26.10 -1.93 11.18
N SER A 724 -26.66 -2.35 12.31
CA SER A 724 -26.35 -3.63 12.95
C SER A 724 -26.75 -4.82 12.07
N SER A 725 -27.93 -4.75 11.45
CA SER A 725 -28.42 -5.77 10.51
C SER A 725 -27.52 -5.89 9.28
N VAL A 726 -27.04 -4.78 8.72
CA VAL A 726 -26.12 -4.77 7.58
C VAL A 726 -24.83 -5.51 7.94
N VAL A 727 -24.19 -5.18 9.06
CA VAL A 727 -22.94 -5.84 9.49
C VAL A 727 -23.14 -7.35 9.67
N ALA A 728 -24.20 -7.76 10.38
CA ALA A 728 -24.49 -9.18 10.60
C ALA A 728 -24.74 -9.93 9.28
N ARG A 729 -25.53 -9.35 8.36
CA ARG A 729 -25.82 -9.93 7.04
C ARG A 729 -24.59 -9.94 6.14
N TRP A 730 -23.67 -8.99 6.32
CA TRP A 730 -22.44 -8.91 5.56
C TRP A 730 -21.44 -9.99 5.98
N TRP A 731 -21.30 -10.27 7.28
CA TRP A 731 -20.52 -11.42 7.75
C TRP A 731 -21.11 -12.76 7.31
N GLN A 732 -22.44 -12.92 7.39
CA GLN A 732 -23.09 -14.12 6.86
C GLN A 732 -22.79 -14.28 5.36
N PHE A 733 -22.85 -13.19 4.61
CA PHE A 733 -22.53 -13.18 3.18
C PHE A 733 -21.05 -13.49 2.91
N ALA A 734 -20.13 -12.99 3.73
CA ALA A 734 -18.70 -13.31 3.62
C ALA A 734 -18.47 -14.83 3.68
N TRP A 735 -19.09 -15.53 4.63
CA TRP A 735 -18.96 -16.99 4.74
C TRP A 735 -19.64 -17.74 3.60
N GLN A 736 -20.74 -17.21 3.05
CA GLN A 736 -21.34 -17.74 1.83
C GLN A 736 -20.38 -17.62 0.63
N LEU A 737 -19.68 -16.49 0.50
CA LEU A 737 -18.67 -16.30 -0.55
C LEU A 737 -17.48 -17.24 -0.39
N VAL A 738 -17.00 -17.44 0.85
CA VAL A 738 -15.93 -18.41 1.13
C VAL A 738 -16.36 -19.80 0.69
N ALA A 739 -17.51 -20.29 1.14
CA ALA A 739 -18.00 -21.63 0.78
C ALA A 739 -18.25 -21.78 -0.72
N LYS A 740 -18.87 -20.77 -1.36
CA LYS A 740 -19.19 -20.80 -2.79
C LYS A 740 -17.93 -20.77 -3.67
N PHE A 741 -16.88 -20.05 -3.28
CA PHE A 741 -15.69 -19.79 -4.11
C PHE A 741 -14.40 -20.39 -3.51
N THR A 742 -14.44 -21.67 -3.12
CA THR A 742 -13.29 -22.39 -2.57
C THR A 742 -12.48 -23.08 -3.68
N ASP A 743 -11.15 -23.10 -3.54
CA ASP A 743 -10.19 -23.87 -4.37
C ASP A 743 -10.31 -23.69 -5.89
N GLY A 744 -10.79 -22.52 -6.34
CA GLY A 744 -10.97 -22.19 -7.75
C GLY A 744 -12.27 -22.69 -8.38
N TYR A 745 -13.15 -23.31 -7.59
CA TYR A 745 -14.47 -23.77 -8.00
C TYR A 745 -15.55 -22.71 -7.72
N ILE A 746 -16.72 -22.92 -8.32
CA ILE A 746 -17.98 -22.33 -7.90
C ILE A 746 -18.92 -23.45 -7.47
N THR A 747 -19.27 -23.48 -6.19
CA THR A 747 -20.14 -24.51 -5.60
C THR A 747 -21.46 -23.89 -5.17
N THR A 748 -22.57 -24.33 -5.76
CA THR A 748 -23.92 -23.82 -5.46
C THR A 748 -24.84 -24.83 -4.76
N GLY A 749 -24.32 -26.02 -4.46
CA GLY A 749 -25.04 -27.17 -3.89
C GLY A 749 -24.10 -28.37 -3.74
N GLU A 750 -24.63 -29.49 -3.26
CA GLU A 750 -23.84 -30.69 -2.90
C GLU A 750 -23.89 -31.79 -3.96
N ASN A 751 -24.68 -31.63 -5.02
CA ASN A 751 -24.66 -32.58 -6.12
C ASN A 751 -23.44 -32.31 -7.03
N PRO A 752 -22.89 -33.33 -7.72
CA PRO A 752 -21.72 -33.13 -8.59
C PRO A 752 -21.90 -32.03 -9.65
N GLU A 753 -23.12 -31.85 -10.17
CA GLU A 753 -23.47 -30.82 -11.15
C GLU A 753 -23.52 -29.38 -10.59
N ASP A 754 -23.58 -29.24 -9.27
CA ASP A 754 -23.63 -27.94 -8.58
C ASP A 754 -22.25 -27.33 -8.35
N MET A 755 -21.18 -28.06 -8.69
CA MET A 755 -19.81 -27.57 -8.65
C MET A 755 -19.27 -27.35 -10.07
N LYS A 756 -18.71 -26.15 -10.30
CA LYS A 756 -18.16 -25.76 -11.60
C LYS A 756 -16.69 -25.37 -11.48
N THR A 757 -15.87 -25.89 -12.38
CA THR A 757 -14.49 -25.45 -12.59
C THR A 757 -14.47 -24.39 -13.68
N LEU A 758 -14.05 -23.17 -13.38
CA LEU A 758 -13.91 -22.12 -14.41
C LEU A 758 -12.53 -22.12 -15.07
N GLY A 759 -11.48 -22.43 -14.31
CA GLY A 759 -10.10 -22.35 -14.78
C GLY A 759 -9.66 -20.92 -15.09
N TYR A 760 -8.52 -20.79 -15.80
CA TYR A 760 -8.00 -19.52 -16.27
C TYR A 760 -8.57 -19.17 -17.66
N PRO A 761 -8.76 -17.89 -17.98
CA PRO A 761 -9.19 -17.50 -19.32
C PRO A 761 -8.11 -17.78 -20.37
N ALA A 762 -8.54 -18.13 -21.58
CA ALA A 762 -7.65 -18.52 -22.67
C ALA A 762 -6.58 -17.47 -23.00
N TRP A 763 -6.94 -16.19 -23.01
CA TRP A 763 -5.98 -15.11 -23.29
C TRP A 763 -4.83 -15.08 -22.28
N TRP A 764 -5.10 -15.39 -21.01
CA TRP A 764 -4.09 -15.37 -19.96
C TRP A 764 -3.17 -16.58 -20.10
N LEU A 765 -3.75 -17.77 -20.33
CA LEU A 765 -3.00 -18.99 -20.62
C LEU A 765 -2.10 -18.84 -21.87
N GLN A 766 -2.55 -18.08 -22.86
CA GLN A 766 -1.75 -17.72 -24.04
C GLN A 766 -0.59 -16.78 -23.68
N ALA A 767 -0.82 -15.82 -22.79
CA ALA A 767 0.18 -14.83 -22.38
C ALA A 767 1.27 -15.39 -21.44
N VAL A 768 0.96 -16.43 -20.65
CA VAL A 768 1.93 -17.07 -19.73
C VAL A 768 2.59 -18.30 -20.35
N GLU A 769 3.54 -18.91 -19.62
CA GLU A 769 4.30 -20.08 -20.11
C GLU A 769 3.45 -21.32 -20.41
N PHE A 770 2.18 -21.35 -20.01
CA PHE A 770 1.26 -22.45 -20.30
C PHE A 770 1.19 -22.77 -21.79
N SER A 771 1.09 -21.74 -22.64
CA SER A 771 1.02 -21.91 -24.10
C SER A 771 2.31 -22.45 -24.72
N LYS A 772 3.44 -22.36 -24.00
CA LYS A 772 4.75 -22.79 -24.48
C LYS A 772 5.18 -24.13 -23.90
N TRP A 773 4.37 -24.70 -23.00
CA TRP A 773 4.77 -25.73 -22.04
C TRP A 773 5.92 -25.22 -21.14
N PRO A 774 5.86 -25.39 -19.80
CA PRO A 774 6.76 -24.68 -18.89
C PRO A 774 8.26 -24.86 -19.24
N GLY A 775 8.92 -23.77 -19.64
CA GLY A 775 10.39 -23.69 -19.82
C GLY A 775 11.02 -24.68 -20.81
N ASP A 776 10.34 -25.03 -21.91
CA ASP A 776 10.74 -26.08 -22.86
C ASP A 776 10.93 -27.47 -22.20
N SER A 777 10.46 -27.66 -20.97
CA SER A 777 10.63 -28.91 -20.20
C SER A 777 9.87 -30.08 -20.82
N PHE A 778 8.88 -29.78 -21.66
CA PHE A 778 8.05 -30.76 -22.32
C PHE A 778 7.62 -30.23 -23.68
N THR A 779 7.89 -31.01 -24.73
CA THR A 779 7.26 -30.82 -26.03
C THR A 779 6.56 -32.13 -26.36
N PRO A 780 5.24 -32.15 -26.60
CA PRO A 780 4.58 -33.39 -26.98
C PRO A 780 5.20 -33.97 -28.25
N ARG A 781 5.25 -35.30 -28.37
CA ARG A 781 5.75 -35.97 -29.58
C ARG A 781 4.93 -35.56 -30.81
N ASP A 782 5.54 -35.60 -32.00
CA ASP A 782 4.92 -35.08 -33.21
C ASP A 782 3.65 -35.86 -33.63
N ASP A 783 3.61 -37.17 -33.37
CA ASP A 783 2.42 -38.00 -33.54
C ASP A 783 1.25 -37.51 -32.67
N VAL A 784 1.54 -37.24 -31.39
CA VAL A 784 0.55 -36.69 -30.46
C VAL A 784 0.11 -35.30 -30.90
N ARG A 785 1.02 -34.43 -31.37
CA ARG A 785 0.65 -33.10 -31.88
C ARG A 785 -0.23 -33.15 -33.14
N GLN A 786 -0.07 -34.15 -34.00
CA GLN A 786 -0.91 -34.34 -35.18
C GLN A 786 -2.31 -34.87 -34.84
N GLU A 787 -2.43 -35.63 -33.75
CA GLU A 787 -3.72 -36.14 -33.23
C GLU A 787 -4.41 -35.17 -32.25
N MET A 788 -3.68 -34.21 -31.69
CA MET A 788 -4.25 -33.15 -30.85
C MET A 788 -5.30 -32.37 -31.64
N ASN A 789 -6.39 -32.00 -30.95
CA ASN A 789 -7.47 -31.23 -31.55
C ASN A 789 -6.90 -30.04 -32.36
N PRO A 790 -7.24 -29.87 -33.65
CA PRO A 790 -6.74 -28.80 -34.50
C PRO A 790 -6.92 -27.39 -33.92
N GLN A 791 -7.93 -27.18 -33.06
CA GLN A 791 -8.11 -25.92 -32.33
C GLN A 791 -7.00 -25.66 -31.28
N TRP A 792 -6.40 -26.71 -30.73
CA TRP A 792 -5.33 -26.60 -29.73
C TRP A 792 -3.98 -26.32 -30.41
N THR A 793 -3.76 -26.85 -31.61
CA THR A 793 -2.56 -26.59 -32.42
C THR A 793 -2.58 -25.24 -33.14
N ALA A 794 -3.75 -24.70 -33.49
CA ALA A 794 -3.88 -23.33 -34.00
C ALA A 794 -3.45 -22.26 -32.98
N ASN A 795 -3.67 -22.50 -31.68
CA ASN A 795 -3.28 -21.59 -30.60
C ASN A 795 -1.76 -21.56 -30.34
N LEU A 796 -1.02 -22.61 -30.73
CA LEU A 796 0.44 -22.66 -30.62
C LEU A 796 1.14 -21.80 -31.70
N GLN A 797 0.49 -21.57 -32.84
CA GLN A 797 1.04 -20.78 -33.95
C GLN A 797 0.75 -19.27 -33.84
N GLY A 798 -0.22 -18.87 -33.01
CA GLY A 798 -0.60 -17.45 -32.80
C GLY A 798 0.17 -16.73 -31.69
N ALA A 799 0.94 -17.43 -30.86
CA ALA A 799 1.65 -16.86 -29.71
C ALA A 799 2.79 -15.89 -30.09
N SER A 800 3.22 -15.89 -31.35
CA SER A 800 4.20 -14.95 -31.91
C SER A 800 3.60 -13.63 -32.40
N GLN A 801 2.28 -13.43 -32.33
CA GLN A 801 1.59 -12.22 -32.83
C GLN A 801 0.71 -11.47 -31.81
N VAL A 802 0.74 -11.79 -30.52
CA VAL A 802 0.06 -10.96 -29.51
C VAL A 802 0.90 -9.70 -29.24
N HIS A 803 0.92 -8.78 -30.20
CA HIS A 803 1.23 -7.38 -29.93
C HIS A 803 0.04 -6.76 -29.19
N VAL A 804 0.36 -6.09 -28.10
CA VAL A 804 -0.52 -5.23 -27.30
C VAL A 804 -1.12 -4.15 -28.22
N SER A 805 -2.30 -4.41 -28.78
CA SER A 805 -3.22 -3.41 -29.33
C SER A 805 -4.57 -4.05 -29.67
N SER A 806 -5.53 -3.99 -28.76
CA SER A 806 -6.96 -4.14 -29.13
C SER A 806 -7.85 -3.46 -28.09
N ALA A 807 -7.72 -2.13 -28.05
CA ALA A 807 -8.76 -1.24 -27.55
C ALA A 807 -8.96 -0.11 -28.57
N ALA A 808 -9.24 -0.45 -29.83
CA ALA A 808 -9.75 0.46 -30.87
C ALA A 808 -10.02 -0.31 -32.18
N SER A 809 -11.12 -1.05 -32.27
CA SER A 809 -11.73 -1.41 -33.56
C SER A 809 -13.08 -2.12 -33.40
N SER A 810 -14.07 -1.37 -32.94
CA SER A 810 -15.46 -1.61 -33.31
C SER A 810 -16.03 -0.34 -33.92
N ALA A 811 -15.50 0.04 -35.09
CA ALA A 811 -16.08 1.07 -35.95
C ALA A 811 -15.79 0.72 -37.42
N GLY A 812 -16.88 0.53 -38.16
CA GLY A 812 -17.05 0.67 -39.62
C GLY A 812 -15.91 0.34 -40.58
N SER A 813 -16.16 -0.67 -41.42
CA SER A 813 -15.48 -0.95 -42.69
C SER A 813 -15.47 0.25 -43.65
N ASP A 814 -14.32 0.53 -44.28
CA ASP A 814 -14.13 0.43 -45.74
C ASP A 814 -12.76 0.95 -46.21
N ALA A 815 -12.37 0.46 -47.39
CA ALA A 815 -11.31 0.92 -48.30
C ALA A 815 -9.96 0.16 -48.28
N SER A 816 -9.82 -0.62 -49.35
CA SER A 816 -8.64 -1.26 -49.91
C SER A 816 -7.63 -0.25 -50.50
N SER A 817 -6.33 -0.57 -50.44
CA SER A 817 -5.45 -0.72 -51.62
C SER A 817 -3.95 -0.84 -51.26
N SER A 818 -3.37 -1.95 -51.71
CA SER A 818 -2.01 -2.18 -52.25
C SER A 818 -0.88 -1.15 -52.08
N GLY A 819 0.28 -1.65 -51.65
CA GLY A 819 1.61 -1.09 -51.96
C GLY A 819 2.75 -1.91 -51.34
N GLY A 820 3.48 -2.68 -52.14
CA GLY A 820 4.59 -3.56 -51.71
C GLY A 820 5.99 -2.95 -51.84
N PHE A 821 6.98 -3.83 -51.59
CA PHE A 821 8.47 -3.69 -51.58
C PHE A 821 9.08 -3.29 -50.22
N SER A 822 10.22 -3.83 -49.75
CA SER A 822 11.14 -4.89 -50.16
C SER A 822 12.04 -5.21 -48.94
N ILE A 823 12.35 -6.49 -48.70
CA ILE A 823 13.31 -6.93 -47.68
C ILE A 823 14.70 -7.03 -48.33
N LEU A 824 15.66 -6.25 -47.84
CA LEU A 824 17.09 -6.54 -47.98
C LEU A 824 17.92 -5.69 -46.99
N GLN A 825 18.86 -6.36 -46.33
CA GLN A 825 19.98 -5.86 -45.49
C GLN A 825 19.77 -5.72 -43.97
N VAL A 826 19.85 -6.85 -43.26
CA VAL A 826 20.63 -6.94 -42.01
C VAL A 826 21.43 -8.24 -42.04
N GLY A 827 22.73 -8.14 -42.22
CA GLY A 827 23.63 -9.29 -42.22
C GLY A 827 24.99 -8.88 -41.67
N SER A 828 25.20 -9.12 -40.37
CA SER A 828 26.46 -9.56 -39.74
C SER A 828 26.33 -9.47 -38.21
N GLY A 829 26.04 -10.62 -37.58
CA GLY A 829 25.99 -10.69 -36.10
C GLY A 829 25.50 -12.00 -35.50
N LEU A 830 25.38 -13.09 -36.27
CA LEU A 830 24.79 -14.34 -35.77
C LEU A 830 25.44 -15.60 -36.34
N VAL A 831 26.79 -15.68 -36.31
CA VAL A 831 27.53 -16.89 -36.74
C VAL A 831 28.50 -17.44 -35.68
N CYS A 832 28.72 -16.78 -34.53
CA CYS A 832 29.55 -17.37 -33.46
C CYS A 832 28.76 -17.99 -32.28
N GLY A 833 27.43 -17.84 -32.22
CA GLY A 833 26.61 -18.42 -31.14
C GLY A 833 26.10 -19.84 -31.40
N VAL A 834 26.07 -20.30 -32.65
CA VAL A 834 25.37 -21.54 -33.04
C VAL A 834 26.25 -22.79 -32.97
N LEU A 835 27.58 -22.66 -32.95
CA LEU A 835 28.49 -23.83 -32.93
C LEU A 835 28.94 -24.27 -31.52
N ILE A 836 28.68 -23.48 -30.46
CA ILE A 836 29.00 -23.87 -29.07
C ILE A 836 27.76 -24.51 -28.38
N GLY A 837 26.55 -24.13 -28.77
CA GLY A 837 25.31 -24.71 -28.23
C GLY A 837 25.00 -26.13 -28.71
N ALA A 838 25.41 -26.49 -29.94
CA ALA A 838 25.13 -27.81 -30.51
C ALA A 838 25.99 -28.95 -29.93
N GLY A 839 27.15 -28.65 -29.33
CA GLY A 839 28.03 -29.65 -28.71
C GLY A 839 27.57 -30.08 -27.31
N ALA A 840 26.85 -29.22 -26.58
CA ALA A 840 26.43 -29.49 -25.21
C ALA A 840 25.14 -30.33 -25.14
N MET A 841 24.24 -30.22 -26.13
CA MET A 841 23.01 -31.02 -26.18
C MET A 841 23.26 -32.49 -26.60
N TYR A 842 24.26 -32.75 -27.43
CA TYR A 842 24.57 -34.11 -27.90
C TYR A 842 25.12 -35.05 -26.80
N LEU A 843 25.67 -34.49 -25.70
CA LEU A 843 26.17 -35.28 -24.56
C LEU A 843 25.13 -35.49 -23.45
N HIS A 844 24.02 -34.74 -23.45
CA HIS A 844 22.99 -34.87 -22.42
C HIS A 844 21.91 -35.92 -22.76
N GLU A 845 21.66 -36.18 -24.05
CA GLU A 845 20.65 -37.15 -24.50
C GLU A 845 21.02 -38.63 -24.32
N ARG A 846 22.28 -38.97 -24.01
CA ARG A 846 22.74 -40.37 -23.96
C ARG A 846 22.63 -41.08 -22.61
N ARG A 847 22.03 -40.48 -21.57
CA ARG A 847 21.90 -41.10 -20.23
C ARG A 847 20.47 -41.41 -19.76
N ARG A 848 19.43 -41.23 -20.59
CA ARG A 848 18.03 -41.44 -20.18
C ARG A 848 17.30 -42.63 -20.81
N HIS A 849 18.03 -43.60 -21.32
CA HIS A 849 17.43 -44.88 -21.72
C HIS A 849 18.19 -46.04 -21.08
N GLU A 850 17.71 -46.48 -19.91
CA GLU A 850 17.59 -47.90 -19.55
C GLU A 850 16.86 -48.05 -18.19
N GLY A 851 15.69 -48.68 -18.22
CA GLY A 851 15.18 -49.45 -17.09
C GLY A 851 14.06 -48.85 -16.23
N TYR A 852 12.83 -48.84 -16.74
CA TYR A 852 11.63 -48.98 -15.88
C TYR A 852 10.90 -50.26 -16.29
N ARG A 853 10.81 -51.23 -15.38
CA ARG A 853 9.90 -52.39 -15.47
C ARG A 853 8.75 -52.17 -14.49
N PRO A 854 7.49 -52.41 -14.88
CA PRO A 854 6.36 -52.29 -13.96
C PRO A 854 6.32 -53.47 -13.00
N ILE A 855 6.10 -53.21 -11.72
CA ILE A 855 5.80 -54.24 -10.72
C ILE A 855 4.29 -54.45 -10.71
N VAL A 856 3.89 -55.72 -10.90
CA VAL A 856 2.56 -56.28 -10.62
C VAL A 856 2.41 -56.49 -9.12
#